data_AF-A0A8T4SLR6-F1
#
_entry.id   AF-A0A8T4SLR6-F1
#
_cell.length_a   1.000
_cell.length_b   1.000
_cell.length_c   1.000
_cell.angle_alpha   90.00
_cell.angle_beta   90.00
_cell.angle_gamma   90.00
#
_symmetry.space_group_name_H-M   'P 1'
#
loop_
_entity.id
_entity.type
_entity.pdbx_description
1 polymer ?
#
loop_
_entity_poly.entity_id
_entity_poly.type
_entity_poly.pdbx_seq_one_letter_code
_entity_poly.pdbx_strand_id
1 'polypeptide(L)'
;MEDKKKIMKLKKVIRELEAVKGRHTELVSVYIPKDYDIIKIIQHLEQEQGTASNIKDKNTRKNVIDSLERAIRFLRLYKSTPENGLAIFCGDASESENKTDIKVWSIEPPVPLQIRLYRCDQVFVLDPLKDMMNIKDNYGLIILDNREATIGILSGTSITTLFHLTSGVPGKIKAGGQCLNPETLIQLTDGNIILIKDSSMPCLLKSANLNNKSIEDSAILNKWENKKEVTYKIITKFPRLEIEASKDHIFFTNSFEEKSSSELNIGDHLLMPEKIEVKGSAQILHPEEHKTLTLPKVLNKNTAQILGYFLGDGNYEEDRLTFSERDKSTLVKYQNLIKKAFNANTSLRFRESKNYYQLRVYGRALVRLFRNEFPELKKALDSQIPIKILKSHDEILKLFLKGLFDTEGYATKDELSIGMNNKILIHQLQLSLLRFGIIGSLCTYDNKCNPYSKKTRYTLRITEKQSLKNFQKNINFTFKNKRDKLAKLIKNRTEKNYVRQIITQGSSIRKIIEKAGLNIQHFPKVTNFFRNERQMSKNIFNSSILKEIKNNKQLYSELKNFSNYNLIPVKIKSIEKINKEVPMVDIEVRNRNFIANGLIVHNSQARFARLREGAAHEFYKRIAEVSNKEFYNNPKIRGILIGGPGPTKETFFEGNYLNNEVKKKVLTTQDLSYTEDYGLRELVDKSKDVLAEESITKEKKLMLRFLEMLAKDNSKAAYGKANVKKAIEYGAVEILLISESLDNELIEEYIEAVEKFNSTYEIISIDTNEGVQLKELGGIAAILRYPVN
;
A
#
# COMPACT_ATOMS: atom_id res chain seq x y z
N MET A 1 -26.45 -31.01 -24.24
CA MET A 1 -27.23 -32.06 -24.93
C MET A 1 -27.18 -33.38 -24.17
N GLU A 2 -26.02 -33.74 -23.62
CA GLU A 2 -25.79 -35.00 -22.89
C GLU A 2 -26.54 -35.09 -21.54
N ASP A 3 -26.57 -34.02 -20.75
CA ASP A 3 -27.29 -33.98 -19.46
C ASP A 3 -28.80 -34.15 -19.61
N LYS A 4 -29.41 -33.52 -20.64
CA LYS A 4 -30.84 -33.70 -20.94
C LYS A 4 -31.17 -35.16 -21.30
N LYS A 5 -30.27 -35.85 -22.02
CA LYS A 5 -30.44 -37.27 -22.40
C LYS A 5 -30.29 -38.20 -21.19
N LYS A 6 -29.37 -37.90 -20.26
CA LYS A 6 -29.20 -38.64 -18.99
C LYS A 6 -30.41 -38.46 -18.07
N ILE A 7 -30.92 -37.24 -17.93
CA ILE A 7 -32.12 -36.94 -17.13
C ILE A 7 -33.37 -37.60 -17.72
N MET A 8 -33.56 -37.59 -19.05
CA MET A 8 -34.66 -38.31 -19.70
C MET A 8 -34.58 -39.83 -19.51
N LYS A 9 -33.37 -40.39 -19.54
CA LYS A 9 -33.15 -41.82 -19.25
C LYS A 9 -33.48 -42.15 -17.79
N LEU A 10 -33.11 -41.29 -16.84
CA LEU A 10 -33.46 -41.41 -15.43
C LEU A 10 -34.97 -41.36 -15.20
N LYS A 11 -35.66 -40.36 -15.79
CA LYS A 11 -37.13 -40.25 -15.75
C LYS A 11 -37.82 -41.54 -16.22
N LYS A 12 -37.37 -42.11 -17.34
CA LYS A 12 -37.95 -43.35 -17.89
C LYS A 12 -37.77 -44.55 -16.94
N VAL A 13 -36.56 -44.71 -16.39
CA VAL A 13 -36.26 -45.81 -15.46
C VAL A 13 -37.04 -45.68 -14.16
N ILE A 14 -37.19 -44.47 -13.61
CA ILE A 14 -37.99 -44.24 -12.40
C ILE A 14 -39.44 -44.67 -12.62
N ARG A 15 -40.08 -44.30 -13.73
CA ARG A 15 -41.46 -44.74 -14.04
C ARG A 15 -41.60 -46.25 -14.19
N GLU A 16 -40.62 -46.89 -14.84
CA GLU A 16 -40.61 -48.35 -14.96
C GLU A 16 -40.50 -49.02 -13.58
N LEU A 17 -39.75 -48.43 -12.64
CA LEU A 17 -39.59 -48.94 -11.28
C LEU A 17 -40.82 -48.68 -10.40
N GLU A 18 -41.50 -47.53 -10.55
CA GLU A 18 -42.73 -47.21 -9.81
C GLU A 18 -43.91 -48.12 -10.16
N ALA A 19 -43.96 -48.57 -11.41
CA ALA A 19 -44.98 -49.53 -11.86
C ALA A 19 -44.82 -50.92 -11.21
N VAL A 20 -43.64 -51.24 -10.66
CA VAL A 20 -43.37 -52.54 -10.03
C VAL A 20 -43.72 -52.46 -8.54
N LYS A 21 -44.72 -53.25 -8.14
CA LYS A 21 -45.13 -53.40 -6.74
C LYS A 21 -44.96 -54.85 -6.30
N GLY A 22 -44.18 -55.06 -5.25
CA GLY A 22 -44.05 -56.35 -4.60
C GLY A 22 -45.30 -56.67 -3.77
N ARG A 23 -45.68 -57.94 -3.73
CA ARG A 23 -46.81 -58.40 -2.90
C ARG A 23 -46.46 -58.37 -1.42
N HIS A 24 -45.19 -58.60 -1.10
CA HIS A 24 -44.60 -58.51 0.24
C HIS A 24 -43.28 -57.73 0.16
N THR A 25 -42.48 -57.73 1.22
CA THR A 25 -41.15 -57.10 1.24
C THR A 25 -40.17 -57.92 0.41
N GLU A 26 -40.25 -57.80 -0.91
CA GLU A 26 -39.50 -58.63 -1.86
C GLU A 26 -38.71 -57.83 -2.91
N LEU A 27 -38.90 -56.51 -2.96
CA LEU A 27 -38.16 -55.62 -3.86
C LEU A 27 -36.92 -55.08 -3.16
N VAL A 28 -35.76 -55.25 -3.78
CA VAL A 28 -34.45 -54.85 -3.25
C VAL A 28 -33.98 -53.56 -3.93
N SER A 29 -33.68 -52.53 -3.14
CA SER A 29 -33.07 -51.27 -3.59
C SER A 29 -31.67 -51.12 -3.00
N VAL A 30 -30.67 -50.87 -3.84
CA VAL A 30 -29.26 -50.70 -3.44
C VAL A 30 -28.69 -49.42 -4.06
N TYR A 31 -28.13 -48.55 -3.23
CA TYR A 31 -27.42 -47.33 -3.64
C TYR A 31 -25.97 -47.40 -3.20
N ILE A 32 -25.06 -47.16 -4.14
CA ILE A 32 -23.61 -47.18 -3.96
C ILE A 32 -23.08 -45.77 -4.20
N PRO A 33 -22.48 -45.11 -3.18
CA PRO A 33 -21.87 -43.80 -3.33
C PRO A 33 -20.73 -43.82 -4.35
N LYS A 34 -20.44 -42.67 -4.96
CA LYS A 34 -19.20 -42.49 -5.73
C LYS A 34 -17.99 -42.87 -4.89
N ASP A 35 -16.95 -43.40 -5.53
CA ASP A 35 -15.69 -43.81 -4.89
C ASP A 35 -15.81 -44.88 -3.79
N TYR A 36 -17.00 -45.44 -3.55
CA TYR A 36 -17.18 -46.54 -2.59
C TYR A 36 -16.79 -47.87 -3.24
N ASP A 37 -16.25 -48.81 -2.45
CA ASP A 37 -15.82 -50.10 -2.98
C ASP A 37 -17.01 -51.04 -3.19
N ILE A 38 -17.26 -51.45 -4.45
CA ILE A 38 -18.32 -52.42 -4.81
C ILE A 38 -18.16 -53.73 -4.06
N ILE A 39 -16.92 -54.17 -3.78
CA ILE A 39 -16.66 -55.45 -3.12
C ILE A 39 -17.28 -55.46 -1.72
N LYS A 40 -17.22 -54.32 -1.00
CA LYS A 40 -17.84 -54.18 0.32
C LYS A 40 -19.38 -54.22 0.25
N ILE A 41 -19.97 -53.76 -0.84
CA ILE A 41 -21.42 -53.86 -1.07
C ILE A 41 -21.82 -55.29 -1.38
N ILE A 42 -21.06 -56.00 -2.20
CA ILE A 42 -21.29 -57.43 -2.50
C ILE A 42 -21.26 -58.25 -1.20
N GLN A 43 -20.23 -58.05 -0.36
CA GLN A 43 -20.12 -58.74 0.93
C GLN A 43 -21.31 -58.45 1.85
N HIS A 44 -21.80 -57.21 1.87
CA HIS A 44 -22.99 -56.83 2.64
C HIS A 44 -24.25 -57.53 2.11
N LEU A 45 -24.44 -57.58 0.78
CA LEU A 45 -25.59 -58.28 0.18
C LEU A 45 -25.55 -59.80 0.39
N GLU A 46 -24.36 -60.41 0.41
CA GLU A 46 -24.18 -61.84 0.73
C GLU A 46 -24.58 -62.14 2.19
N GLN A 47 -24.28 -61.23 3.13
CA GLN A 47 -24.73 -61.34 4.53
C GLN A 47 -26.26 -61.21 4.64
N GLU A 48 -26.86 -60.26 3.93
CA GLU A 48 -28.31 -60.08 3.87
C GLU A 48 -29.01 -61.29 3.25
N GLN A 49 -28.40 -61.90 2.21
CA GLN A 49 -28.90 -63.14 1.61
C GLN A 49 -28.89 -64.31 2.60
N GLY A 50 -27.82 -64.43 3.40
CA GLY A 50 -27.74 -65.41 4.48
C GLY A 50 -28.84 -65.20 5.54
N THR A 51 -29.10 -63.93 5.89
CA THR A 51 -30.12 -63.56 6.88
C THR A 51 -31.55 -63.79 6.35
N ALA A 52 -31.78 -63.55 5.06
CA ALA A 52 -33.07 -63.76 4.39
C ALA A 52 -33.53 -65.23 4.43
N SER A 53 -32.62 -66.19 4.63
CA SER A 53 -32.99 -67.61 4.83
C SER A 53 -33.92 -67.85 6.03
N ASN A 54 -33.95 -66.93 7.00
CA ASN A 54 -34.80 -67.01 8.19
C ASN A 54 -36.21 -66.43 7.99
N ILE A 55 -36.55 -65.90 6.79
CA ILE A 55 -37.89 -65.40 6.49
C ILE A 55 -38.91 -66.55 6.59
N LYS A 56 -39.99 -66.35 7.34
CA LYS A 56 -41.01 -67.39 7.62
C LYS A 56 -41.83 -67.76 6.39
N ASP A 57 -42.22 -66.75 5.60
CA ASP A 57 -43.01 -66.96 4.39
C ASP A 57 -42.16 -67.57 3.26
N LYS A 58 -42.59 -68.71 2.72
CA LYS A 58 -41.80 -69.51 1.75
C LYS A 58 -41.62 -68.79 0.42
N ASN A 59 -42.63 -68.06 -0.05
CA ASN A 59 -42.60 -67.39 -1.34
C ASN A 59 -41.76 -66.10 -1.26
N THR A 60 -41.98 -65.28 -0.24
CA THR A 60 -41.19 -64.07 0.04
C THR A 60 -39.73 -64.41 0.26
N ARG A 61 -39.43 -65.46 1.03
CA ARG A 61 -38.05 -65.94 1.24
C ARG A 61 -37.36 -66.28 -0.07
N LYS A 62 -38.05 -67.03 -0.96
CA LYS A 62 -37.50 -67.42 -2.26
C LYS A 62 -37.25 -66.19 -3.14
N ASN A 63 -38.21 -65.28 -3.22
CA ASN A 63 -38.11 -64.09 -4.07
C ASN A 63 -37.02 -63.11 -3.61
N VAL A 64 -36.86 -62.92 -2.29
CA VAL A 64 -35.79 -62.09 -1.72
C VAL A 64 -34.41 -62.72 -1.99
N ILE A 65 -34.25 -64.02 -1.76
CA ILE A 65 -32.98 -64.73 -2.01
C ILE A 65 -32.61 -64.68 -3.48
N ASP A 66 -33.55 -64.95 -4.39
CA ASP A 66 -33.33 -64.93 -5.84
C ASP A 66 -33.02 -63.49 -6.33
N SER A 67 -33.65 -62.47 -5.73
CA SER A 67 -33.39 -61.06 -6.05
C SER A 67 -32.01 -60.61 -5.57
N LEU A 68 -31.61 -60.98 -4.36
CA LEU A 68 -30.26 -60.73 -3.85
C LEU A 68 -29.20 -61.46 -4.67
N GLU A 69 -29.45 -62.71 -5.05
CA GLU A 69 -28.52 -63.48 -5.89
C GLU A 69 -28.31 -62.81 -7.26
N ARG A 70 -29.40 -62.35 -7.90
CA ARG A 70 -29.32 -61.63 -9.18
C ARG A 70 -28.62 -60.28 -9.03
N ALA A 71 -28.86 -59.54 -7.96
CA ALA A 71 -28.18 -58.28 -7.68
C ALA A 71 -26.66 -58.47 -7.47
N ILE A 72 -26.26 -59.50 -6.71
CA ILE A 72 -24.85 -59.85 -6.49
C ILE A 72 -24.17 -60.26 -7.80
N ARG A 73 -24.81 -61.13 -8.61
CA ARG A 73 -24.28 -61.54 -9.91
C ARG A 73 -24.10 -60.34 -10.84
N PHE A 74 -25.04 -59.40 -10.84
CA PHE A 74 -24.95 -58.19 -11.65
C PHE A 74 -23.82 -57.27 -11.18
N LEU A 75 -23.68 -57.05 -9.87
CA LEU A 75 -22.60 -56.23 -9.30
C LEU A 75 -21.20 -56.78 -9.62
N ARG A 76 -21.03 -58.10 -9.68
CA ARG A 76 -19.76 -58.74 -10.07
C ARG A 76 -19.31 -58.43 -11.51
N LEU A 77 -20.19 -57.89 -12.36
CA LEU A 77 -19.83 -57.45 -13.71
C LEU A 77 -19.06 -56.12 -13.72
N TYR A 78 -19.11 -55.34 -12.63
CA TYR A 78 -18.42 -54.05 -12.52
C TYR A 78 -17.02 -54.23 -11.93
N LYS A 79 -16.00 -53.64 -12.58
CA LYS A 79 -14.61 -53.62 -12.07
C LYS A 79 -14.43 -52.66 -10.90
N SER A 80 -15.14 -51.53 -10.91
CA SER A 80 -15.15 -50.50 -9.88
C SER A 80 -16.46 -49.72 -9.94
N THR A 81 -16.76 -48.94 -8.90
CA THR A 81 -17.94 -48.06 -8.89
C THR A 81 -17.84 -47.03 -10.01
N PRO A 82 -18.92 -46.82 -10.80
CA PRO A 82 -18.98 -45.77 -11.82
C PRO A 82 -18.73 -44.37 -11.24
N GLU A 83 -18.41 -43.41 -12.12
CA GLU A 83 -17.96 -42.06 -11.75
C GLU A 83 -18.95 -41.32 -10.83
N ASN A 84 -20.25 -41.51 -11.07
CA ASN A 84 -21.32 -40.91 -10.28
C ASN A 84 -21.94 -41.85 -9.22
N GLY A 85 -21.34 -43.01 -8.96
CA GLY A 85 -21.98 -44.06 -8.15
C GLY A 85 -22.93 -44.95 -8.96
N LEU A 86 -23.68 -45.82 -8.26
CA LEU A 86 -24.57 -46.79 -8.91
C LEU A 86 -25.82 -47.04 -8.07
N ALA A 87 -26.99 -47.03 -8.68
CA ALA A 87 -28.24 -47.49 -8.08
C ALA A 87 -28.73 -48.75 -8.80
N ILE A 88 -29.10 -49.77 -8.02
CA ILE A 88 -29.59 -51.07 -8.50
C ILE A 88 -30.90 -51.40 -7.81
N PHE A 89 -31.83 -51.91 -8.61
CA PHE A 89 -33.13 -52.35 -8.17
C PHE A 89 -33.34 -53.79 -8.67
N CYS A 90 -33.81 -54.68 -7.81
CA CYS A 90 -34.05 -56.08 -8.17
C CYS A 90 -35.32 -56.60 -7.51
N GLY A 91 -36.18 -57.28 -8.27
CA GLY A 91 -37.42 -57.83 -7.73
C GLY A 91 -38.28 -58.47 -8.82
N ASP A 92 -39.33 -59.18 -8.40
CA ASP A 92 -40.28 -59.82 -9.30
C ASP A 92 -41.18 -58.78 -9.99
N ALA A 93 -41.17 -58.77 -11.33
CA ALA A 93 -41.93 -57.84 -12.16
C ALA A 93 -43.19 -58.47 -12.78
N SER A 94 -43.61 -59.64 -12.29
CA SER A 94 -44.73 -60.41 -12.85
C SER A 94 -46.10 -59.99 -12.29
N GLU A 95 -47.10 -59.94 -13.17
CA GLU A 95 -48.49 -59.58 -12.78
C GLU A 95 -49.28 -60.80 -12.25
N SER A 96 -48.82 -62.03 -12.46
CA SER A 96 -49.57 -63.28 -12.15
C SER A 96 -48.81 -64.19 -11.18
N GLU A 97 -49.51 -64.90 -10.29
CA GLU A 97 -48.90 -65.77 -9.26
C GLU A 97 -48.17 -67.00 -9.81
N ASN A 98 -48.49 -67.44 -11.03
CA ASN A 98 -47.98 -68.68 -11.60
C ASN A 98 -46.67 -68.51 -12.40
N LYS A 99 -46.11 -67.30 -12.50
CA LYS A 99 -44.90 -67.04 -13.28
C LYS A 99 -44.03 -65.97 -12.62
N THR A 100 -42.93 -66.36 -11.98
CA THR A 100 -41.96 -65.42 -11.39
C THR A 100 -41.00 -64.87 -12.46
N ASP A 101 -40.85 -63.55 -12.55
CA ASP A 101 -39.95 -62.87 -13.52
C ASP A 101 -39.12 -61.79 -12.81
N ILE A 102 -38.06 -62.21 -12.11
CA ILE A 102 -37.18 -61.30 -11.37
C ILE A 102 -36.29 -60.49 -12.33
N LYS A 103 -36.45 -59.18 -12.35
CA LYS A 103 -35.65 -58.28 -13.19
C LYS A 103 -34.64 -57.51 -12.36
N VAL A 104 -33.52 -57.15 -12.99
CA VAL A 104 -32.51 -56.25 -12.42
C VAL A 104 -32.51 -54.98 -13.27
N TRP A 105 -32.74 -53.85 -12.61
CA TRP A 105 -32.55 -52.52 -13.20
C TRP A 105 -31.31 -51.90 -12.59
N SER A 106 -30.55 -51.18 -13.42
CA SER A 106 -29.39 -50.42 -12.96
C SER A 106 -29.37 -49.06 -13.60
N ILE A 107 -28.95 -48.07 -12.82
CA ILE A 107 -28.78 -46.71 -13.30
C ILE A 107 -27.54 -46.07 -12.68
N GLU A 108 -26.69 -45.55 -13.55
CA GLU A 108 -25.68 -44.57 -13.15
C GLU A 108 -26.38 -43.20 -13.06
N PRO A 109 -26.40 -42.57 -11.87
CA PRO A 109 -27.09 -41.30 -11.69
C PRO A 109 -26.42 -40.15 -12.45
N PRO A 110 -27.18 -39.10 -12.81
CA PRO A 110 -26.65 -37.95 -13.56
C PRO A 110 -25.70 -37.08 -12.73
N VAL A 111 -25.82 -37.14 -11.40
CA VAL A 111 -24.97 -36.44 -10.43
C VAL A 111 -24.37 -37.43 -9.43
N PRO A 112 -23.19 -37.17 -8.84
CA PRO A 112 -22.56 -38.15 -7.97
C PRO A 112 -23.37 -38.49 -6.70
N LEU A 113 -23.65 -39.77 -6.48
CA LEU A 113 -24.30 -40.29 -5.28
C LEU A 113 -23.38 -40.19 -4.06
N GLN A 114 -23.93 -39.74 -2.94
CA GLN A 114 -23.26 -39.72 -1.62
C GLN A 114 -23.88 -40.70 -0.62
N ILE A 115 -25.06 -41.25 -0.95
CA ILE A 115 -25.83 -42.12 -0.07
C ILE A 115 -25.48 -43.60 -0.30
N ARG A 116 -25.29 -44.33 0.80
CA ARG A 116 -25.22 -45.79 0.83
C ARG A 116 -26.53 -46.31 1.42
N LEU A 117 -27.31 -47.03 0.63
CA LEU A 117 -28.61 -47.57 1.06
C LEU A 117 -28.74 -49.02 0.60
N TYR A 118 -29.25 -49.87 1.49
CA TYR A 118 -29.81 -51.17 1.17
C TYR A 118 -31.18 -51.24 1.84
N ARG A 119 -32.22 -51.59 1.08
CA ARG A 119 -33.57 -51.77 1.63
C ARG A 119 -34.34 -52.81 0.83
N CYS A 120 -35.02 -53.70 1.55
CA CYS A 120 -35.99 -54.61 0.98
C CYS A 120 -37.40 -54.16 1.42
N ASP A 121 -38.30 -53.93 0.47
CA ASP A 121 -39.63 -53.37 0.74
C ASP A 121 -40.66 -53.83 -0.30
N GLN A 122 -41.91 -53.44 -0.14
CA GLN A 122 -43.00 -53.67 -1.11
C GLN A 122 -42.89 -52.77 -2.35
N VAL A 123 -42.15 -51.67 -2.25
CA VAL A 123 -41.89 -50.72 -3.35
C VAL A 123 -40.40 -50.41 -3.43
N PHE A 124 -39.88 -50.08 -4.62
CA PHE A 124 -38.51 -49.60 -4.71
C PHE A 124 -38.35 -48.23 -4.03
N VAL A 125 -37.20 -48.01 -3.38
CA VAL A 125 -36.89 -46.73 -2.73
C VAL A 125 -36.31 -45.80 -3.79
N LEU A 126 -37.10 -44.83 -4.26
CA LEU A 126 -36.75 -43.96 -5.39
C LEU A 126 -36.46 -42.50 -5.00
N ASP A 127 -36.73 -42.11 -3.75
CA ASP A 127 -36.59 -40.72 -3.28
C ASP A 127 -35.20 -40.11 -3.60
N PRO A 128 -34.07 -40.81 -3.39
CA PRO A 128 -32.75 -40.25 -3.71
C PRO A 128 -32.56 -39.93 -5.19
N LEU A 129 -33.23 -40.65 -6.10
CA LEU A 129 -33.17 -40.38 -7.54
C LEU A 129 -34.16 -39.29 -7.96
N LYS A 130 -35.33 -39.22 -7.31
CA LYS A 130 -36.33 -38.16 -7.54
C LYS A 130 -35.81 -36.78 -7.15
N ASP A 131 -35.12 -36.68 -6.01
CA ASP A 131 -34.50 -35.42 -5.55
C ASP A 131 -33.47 -34.86 -6.53
N MET A 132 -32.83 -35.73 -7.33
CA MET A 132 -31.85 -35.34 -8.35
C MET A 132 -32.50 -34.73 -9.61
N MET A 133 -33.82 -34.82 -9.74
CA MET A 133 -34.57 -34.25 -10.87
C MET A 133 -34.99 -32.79 -10.65
N ASN A 134 -34.89 -32.26 -9.43
CA ASN A 134 -35.29 -30.90 -9.10
C ASN A 134 -34.27 -29.86 -9.62
N ILE A 135 -34.73 -28.89 -10.42
CA ILE A 135 -33.92 -27.78 -10.93
C ILE A 135 -33.55 -26.88 -9.75
N LYS A 136 -32.28 -26.93 -9.31
CA LYS A 136 -31.79 -26.10 -8.20
C LYS A 136 -31.41 -24.70 -8.68
N ASP A 137 -31.79 -23.72 -7.88
CA ASP A 137 -31.47 -22.31 -8.09
C ASP A 137 -29.99 -22.07 -7.80
N ASN A 138 -29.30 -21.38 -8.72
CA ASN A 138 -27.92 -21.00 -8.49
C ASN A 138 -27.82 -19.51 -8.18
N TYR A 139 -27.06 -19.18 -7.13
CA TYR A 139 -26.74 -17.81 -6.72
C TYR A 139 -25.23 -17.61 -6.71
N GLY A 140 -24.76 -16.46 -7.20
CA GLY A 140 -23.36 -16.06 -7.11
C GLY A 140 -23.04 -15.53 -5.72
N LEU A 141 -21.86 -15.85 -5.19
CA LEU A 141 -21.38 -15.36 -3.91
C LEU A 141 -20.05 -14.61 -4.13
N ILE A 142 -19.93 -13.40 -3.59
CA ILE A 142 -18.70 -12.62 -3.58
C ILE A 142 -18.45 -12.18 -2.15
N ILE A 143 -17.34 -12.59 -1.55
CA ILE A 143 -16.88 -12.03 -0.27
C ILE A 143 -15.54 -11.35 -0.46
N LEU A 144 -15.36 -10.18 0.15
CA LEU A 144 -14.13 -9.40 0.01
C LEU A 144 -13.80 -8.60 1.27
N ASP A 145 -12.51 -8.42 1.51
CA ASP A 145 -11.96 -7.42 2.42
C ASP A 145 -10.76 -6.69 1.78
N ASN A 146 -9.96 -6.01 2.59
CA ASN A 146 -8.78 -5.30 2.10
C ASN A 146 -7.57 -6.21 1.84
N ARG A 147 -7.61 -7.48 2.24
CA ARG A 147 -6.49 -8.45 2.16
C ARG A 147 -6.74 -9.50 1.09
N GLU A 148 -7.98 -9.93 0.92
CA GLU A 148 -8.36 -11.06 0.09
C GLU A 148 -9.85 -11.00 -0.34
N ALA A 149 -10.21 -11.88 -1.26
CA ALA A 149 -11.58 -12.04 -1.73
C ALA A 149 -11.80 -13.48 -2.20
N THR A 150 -13.01 -13.98 -1.97
CA THR A 150 -13.42 -15.33 -2.37
C THR A 150 -14.72 -15.23 -3.17
N ILE A 151 -14.78 -15.94 -4.30
CA ILE A 151 -15.95 -15.98 -5.21
C ILE A 151 -16.44 -17.41 -5.27
N GLY A 152 -17.75 -17.63 -5.15
CA GLY A 152 -18.37 -18.96 -5.14
C GLY A 152 -19.76 -18.99 -5.79
N ILE A 153 -20.34 -20.18 -5.85
CA ILE A 153 -21.71 -20.44 -6.29
C ILE A 153 -22.44 -21.22 -5.19
N LEU A 154 -23.66 -20.80 -4.87
CA LEU A 154 -24.64 -21.56 -4.10
C LEU A 154 -25.57 -22.28 -5.08
N SER A 155 -25.69 -23.61 -4.97
CA SER A 155 -26.60 -24.45 -5.74
C SER A 155 -27.52 -25.22 -4.80
N GLY A 156 -28.75 -24.73 -4.61
CA GLY A 156 -29.63 -25.21 -3.54
C GLY A 156 -28.99 -24.99 -2.16
N THR A 157 -28.48 -26.05 -1.53
CA THR A 157 -27.81 -25.99 -0.21
C THR A 157 -26.28 -26.12 -0.28
N SER A 158 -25.69 -26.44 -1.44
CA SER A 158 -24.24 -26.62 -1.55
C SER A 158 -23.54 -25.33 -1.99
N ILE A 159 -22.47 -24.96 -1.29
CA ILE A 159 -21.58 -23.86 -1.67
C ILE A 159 -20.33 -24.43 -2.32
N THR A 160 -19.98 -23.92 -3.50
CA THR A 160 -18.76 -24.27 -4.24
C THR A 160 -17.91 -23.03 -4.44
N THR A 161 -16.68 -23.05 -3.91
CA THR A 161 -15.70 -21.96 -4.09
C THR A 161 -15.08 -22.05 -5.48
N LEU A 162 -15.12 -20.95 -6.25
CA LEU A 162 -14.55 -20.86 -7.59
C LEU A 162 -13.14 -20.26 -7.58
N PHE A 163 -12.97 -19.14 -6.87
CA PHE A 163 -11.72 -18.38 -6.84
C PHE A 163 -11.44 -17.84 -5.45
N HIS A 164 -10.16 -17.80 -5.09
CA HIS A 164 -9.65 -17.07 -3.94
C HIS A 164 -8.51 -16.16 -4.41
N LEU A 165 -8.57 -14.88 -4.07
CA LEU A 165 -7.71 -13.82 -4.57
C LEU A 165 -7.08 -13.07 -3.39
N THR A 166 -5.79 -12.74 -3.48
CA THR A 166 -5.10 -11.89 -2.51
C THR A 166 -4.86 -10.48 -3.06
N SER A 167 -4.95 -9.47 -2.20
CA SER A 167 -4.96 -8.06 -2.58
C SER A 167 -3.56 -7.48 -2.80
N GLY A 168 -2.57 -7.93 -2.02
CA GLY A 168 -1.25 -7.31 -1.99
C GLY A 168 -1.25 -5.85 -1.50
N VAL A 169 -2.37 -5.34 -0.98
CA VAL A 169 -2.52 -3.96 -0.52
C VAL A 169 -1.75 -3.77 0.79
N PRO A 170 -0.82 -2.80 0.88
CA PRO A 170 -0.09 -2.52 2.11
C PRO A 170 -1.03 -2.07 3.24
N GLY A 171 -0.75 -2.51 4.47
CA GLY A 171 -1.53 -2.10 5.65
C GLY A 171 -1.56 -0.59 5.89
N LYS A 172 -2.56 -0.12 6.65
CA LYS A 172 -2.71 1.30 7.01
C LYS A 172 -1.53 1.71 7.91
N ILE A 173 -0.65 2.58 7.38
CA ILE A 173 0.40 3.22 8.18
C ILE A 173 -0.29 4.30 9.02
N LYS A 174 -0.20 4.20 10.36
CA LYS A 174 -0.71 5.21 11.29
C LYS A 174 0.06 6.53 11.10
N ALA A 175 -0.60 7.67 11.29
CA ALA A 175 0.06 8.96 11.41
C ALA A 175 1.22 8.86 12.42
N GLY A 176 2.37 9.47 12.13
CA GLY A 176 3.57 9.29 12.97
C GLY A 176 4.42 8.07 12.61
N GLY A 177 4.35 7.58 11.36
CA GLY A 177 5.19 6.49 10.86
C GLY A 177 6.59 6.94 10.44
N GLN A 178 6.68 8.09 9.76
CA GLN A 178 7.89 8.64 9.14
C GLN A 178 8.50 9.71 10.06
N CYS A 179 9.21 9.28 11.09
CA CYS A 179 9.73 10.19 12.10
C CYS A 179 11.24 10.38 11.98
N LEU A 180 11.72 11.54 12.39
CA LEU A 180 13.13 11.87 12.55
C LEU A 180 13.47 12.05 14.03
N ASN A 181 14.75 11.94 14.35
CA ASN A 181 15.24 12.22 15.69
C ASN A 181 14.89 13.68 16.11
N PRO A 182 14.45 13.94 17.35
CA PRO A 182 14.11 15.27 17.85
C PRO A 182 15.23 16.31 17.70
N GLU A 183 16.49 15.86 17.66
CA GLU A 183 17.67 16.70 17.48
C GLU A 183 18.01 16.98 16.00
N THR A 184 17.22 16.47 15.05
CA THR A 184 17.41 16.77 13.63
C THR A 184 17.15 18.25 13.37
N LEU A 185 18.11 18.94 12.75
CA LEU A 185 17.98 20.35 12.40
C LEU A 185 17.24 20.52 11.08
N ILE A 186 16.30 21.45 11.06
CA ILE A 186 15.58 21.90 9.88
C ILE A 186 15.92 23.37 9.59
N GLN A 187 15.94 23.72 8.32
CA GLN A 187 16.23 25.08 7.86
C GLN A 187 14.93 25.83 7.54
N LEU A 188 14.67 26.91 8.26
CA LEU A 188 13.52 27.79 8.00
C LEU A 188 13.79 28.74 6.84
N THR A 189 12.71 29.23 6.23
CA THR A 189 12.76 30.15 5.08
C THR A 189 13.37 31.51 5.40
N ASP A 190 13.20 31.98 6.64
CA ASP A 190 13.76 33.23 7.14
C ASP A 190 15.27 33.14 7.45
N GLY A 191 15.85 31.94 7.37
CA GLY A 191 17.26 31.69 7.64
C GLY A 191 17.54 31.02 8.98
N ASN A 192 16.56 30.93 9.88
CA ASN A 192 16.73 30.29 11.17
C ASN A 192 16.94 28.76 11.02
N ILE A 193 17.70 28.17 11.94
CA ILE A 193 18.04 26.74 11.95
C ILE A 193 17.70 26.21 13.33
N ILE A 194 16.64 25.41 13.40
CA ILE A 194 16.06 24.92 14.65
C ILE A 194 16.04 23.40 14.68
N LEU A 195 15.93 22.82 15.86
CA LEU A 195 15.65 21.39 16.00
C LEU A 195 14.21 21.13 15.56
N ILE A 196 13.96 19.98 14.95
CA ILE A 196 12.63 19.60 14.44
C ILE A 196 11.59 19.55 15.56
N LYS A 197 12.00 19.17 16.78
CA LYS A 197 11.15 19.21 17.97
C LYS A 197 10.72 20.61 18.38
N ASP A 198 11.47 21.65 18.02
CA ASP A 198 11.18 23.04 18.35
C ASP A 198 10.34 23.72 17.25
N SER A 199 9.96 22.98 16.20
CA SER A 199 9.09 23.49 15.13
C SER A 199 7.68 23.77 15.64
N SER A 200 7.10 24.87 15.16
CA SER A 200 5.75 25.34 15.45
C SER A 200 4.89 25.44 14.18
N MET A 201 3.58 25.54 14.33
CA MET A 201 2.61 25.62 13.23
C MET A 201 1.90 26.98 13.23
N PRO A 202 1.73 27.64 12.07
CA PRO A 202 2.37 27.38 10.78
C PRO A 202 3.80 27.94 10.76
N CYS A 203 4.76 27.15 10.27
CA CYS A 203 6.13 27.61 10.00
C CYS A 203 6.54 27.24 8.58
N LEU A 204 7.31 28.11 7.93
CA LEU A 204 7.82 27.90 6.57
C LEU A 204 9.27 27.41 6.64
N LEU A 205 9.52 26.25 6.03
CA LEU A 205 10.84 25.63 5.92
C LEU A 205 11.31 25.49 4.46
N LYS A 206 12.60 25.18 4.29
CA LYS A 206 13.20 24.90 2.99
C LYS A 206 12.91 23.48 2.53
N SER A 207 12.41 23.38 1.30
CA SER A 207 12.05 22.16 0.58
C SER A 207 12.78 22.11 -0.77
N ALA A 208 12.76 20.97 -1.44
CA ALA A 208 13.23 20.81 -2.80
C ALA A 208 12.05 20.61 -3.77
N ASN A 209 12.10 21.30 -4.90
CA ASN A 209 11.25 21.02 -6.03
C ASN A 209 11.94 19.96 -6.90
N LEU A 210 11.46 18.73 -6.90
CA LEU A 210 12.14 17.62 -7.59
C LEU A 210 11.97 17.67 -9.11
N ASN A 211 10.99 18.44 -9.63
CA ASN A 211 10.78 18.59 -11.08
C ASN A 211 11.86 19.47 -11.72
N ASN A 212 12.09 20.66 -11.15
CA ASN A 212 13.12 21.59 -11.64
C ASN A 212 14.45 21.50 -10.86
N LYS A 213 14.50 20.64 -9.82
CA LYS A 213 15.67 20.35 -8.97
C LYS A 213 16.26 21.61 -8.33
N SER A 214 15.37 22.47 -7.85
CA SER A 214 15.68 23.72 -7.15
C SER A 214 15.19 23.66 -5.69
N ILE A 215 15.53 24.69 -4.91
CA ILE A 215 15.08 24.84 -3.53
C ILE A 215 13.91 25.82 -3.50
N GLU A 216 12.88 25.45 -2.77
CA GLU A 216 11.66 26.22 -2.60
C GLU A 216 11.24 26.23 -1.13
N ASP A 217 10.13 26.91 -0.86
CA ASP A 217 9.59 27.09 0.48
C ASP A 217 8.35 26.21 0.66
N SER A 218 8.19 25.63 1.85
CA SER A 218 7.02 24.83 2.17
C SER A 218 6.55 25.02 3.60
N ALA A 219 5.24 24.94 3.81
CA ALA A 219 4.61 25.10 5.12
C ALA A 219 4.52 23.77 5.85
N ILE A 220 4.85 23.78 7.14
CA ILE A 220 4.49 22.72 8.08
C ILE A 220 2.98 22.80 8.32
N LEU A 221 2.29 21.69 8.07
CA LEU A 221 0.84 21.53 8.19
C LEU A 221 0.46 20.86 9.51
N ASN A 222 1.20 19.84 9.92
CA ASN A 222 0.95 19.07 11.14
C ASN A 222 2.27 18.64 11.79
N LYS A 223 2.23 18.31 13.08
CA LYS A 223 3.37 17.78 13.84
C LYS A 223 2.87 16.73 14.83
N TRP A 224 3.60 15.62 14.92
CA TRP A 224 3.35 14.56 15.88
C TRP A 224 4.64 14.13 16.58
N GLU A 225 4.51 13.77 17.85
CA GLU A 225 5.58 13.17 18.63
C GLU A 225 5.21 11.72 18.91
N ASN A 226 6.14 10.81 18.61
CA ASN A 226 5.92 9.37 18.72
C ASN A 226 7.15 8.74 19.35
N LYS A 227 7.00 7.50 19.84
CA LYS A 227 8.13 6.67 20.19
C LYS A 227 8.31 5.57 19.16
N LYS A 228 9.56 5.22 18.86
CA LYS A 228 9.91 4.12 17.95
C LYS A 228 10.93 3.23 18.62
N GLU A 229 10.68 1.92 18.59
CA GLU A 229 11.57 0.90 19.15
C GLU A 229 12.79 0.62 18.27
N VAL A 230 12.66 0.86 16.96
CA VAL A 230 13.71 0.62 15.98
C VAL A 230 13.92 1.87 15.15
N THR A 231 15.14 2.40 15.20
CA THR A 231 15.59 3.54 14.40
C THR A 231 16.82 3.18 13.58
N TYR A 232 17.08 3.98 12.55
CA TYR A 232 18.21 3.80 11.65
C TYR A 232 19.03 5.08 11.62
N LYS A 233 20.29 4.97 12.03
CA LYS A 233 21.27 6.05 11.95
C LYS A 233 22.04 5.93 10.64
N ILE A 234 21.78 6.85 9.73
CA ILE A 234 22.35 6.90 8.39
C ILE A 234 23.48 7.92 8.38
N ILE A 235 24.63 7.51 7.86
CA ILE A 235 25.80 8.39 7.76
C ILE A 235 26.38 8.36 6.35
N THR A 236 26.56 9.53 5.76
CA THR A 236 27.11 9.68 4.40
C THR A 236 28.65 9.74 4.40
N LYS A 237 29.24 9.51 3.22
CA LYS A 237 30.69 9.45 3.01
C LYS A 237 31.31 10.85 2.83
N PHE A 238 30.89 11.57 1.78
CA PHE A 238 31.37 12.91 1.46
C PHE A 238 30.27 13.76 0.78
N PRO A 239 29.93 14.95 1.33
CA PRO A 239 30.18 15.34 2.72
C PRO A 239 29.62 14.29 3.68
N ARG A 240 30.25 14.19 4.86
CA ARG A 240 29.72 13.39 5.97
C ARG A 240 28.62 14.18 6.69
N LEU A 241 27.41 13.65 6.60
CA LEU A 241 26.17 14.08 7.23
C LEU A 241 25.67 12.92 8.08
N GLU A 242 24.93 13.22 9.15
CA GLU A 242 24.34 12.23 10.05
C GLU A 242 22.85 12.54 10.19
N ILE A 243 22.01 11.53 10.01
CA ILE A 243 20.57 11.61 10.29
C ILE A 243 20.11 10.31 10.93
N GLU A 244 19.19 10.41 11.88
CA GLU A 244 18.55 9.25 12.49
C GLU A 244 17.04 9.34 12.23
N ALA A 245 16.48 8.24 11.73
CA ALA A 245 15.11 8.18 11.25
C ALA A 245 14.42 6.87 11.66
N SER A 246 13.09 6.87 11.68
CA SER A 246 12.31 5.64 11.88
C SER A 246 12.50 4.68 10.71
N LYS A 247 12.24 3.38 10.94
CA LYS A 247 12.29 2.33 9.91
C LYS A 247 11.60 2.75 8.60
N ASP A 248 10.41 3.34 8.70
CA ASP A 248 9.55 3.66 7.57
C ASP A 248 9.82 5.04 6.96
N HIS A 249 10.73 5.84 7.53
CA HIS A 249 11.04 7.17 7.00
C HIS A 249 11.66 7.07 5.60
N ILE A 250 11.12 7.83 4.64
CA ILE A 250 11.53 7.80 3.24
C ILE A 250 12.64 8.83 2.94
N PHE A 251 13.58 8.41 2.11
CA PHE A 251 14.60 9.26 1.50
C PHE A 251 14.52 9.21 -0.02
N PHE A 252 14.94 10.29 -0.69
CA PHE A 252 15.12 10.30 -2.13
C PHE A 252 16.52 9.86 -2.51
N THR A 253 16.62 8.91 -3.43
CA THR A 253 17.88 8.53 -4.03
C THR A 253 18.28 9.45 -5.19
N ASN A 254 19.48 9.32 -5.73
CA ASN A 254 19.92 10.05 -6.92
C ASN A 254 19.14 9.70 -8.20
N SER A 255 18.43 8.57 -8.23
CA SER A 255 17.45 8.26 -9.29
C SER A 255 16.08 8.92 -9.04
N PHE A 256 15.93 9.69 -7.97
CA PHE A 256 14.65 10.20 -7.44
C PHE A 256 13.68 9.07 -7.03
N GLU A 257 14.21 7.87 -6.79
CA GLU A 257 13.44 6.79 -6.19
C GLU A 257 13.27 7.06 -4.70
N GLU A 258 12.12 6.69 -4.17
CA GLU A 258 11.82 6.74 -2.75
C GLU A 258 12.19 5.41 -2.11
N LYS A 259 13.06 5.43 -1.11
CA LYS A 259 13.41 4.26 -0.30
C LYS A 259 13.19 4.56 1.17
N SER A 260 12.57 3.63 1.90
CA SER A 260 12.50 3.70 3.37
C SER A 260 13.88 3.47 3.99
N SER A 261 14.04 3.88 5.25
CA SER A 261 15.29 3.69 5.99
C SER A 261 15.72 2.22 6.06
N SER A 262 14.76 1.28 6.13
CA SER A 262 15.04 -0.16 6.09
C SER A 262 15.44 -0.71 4.72
N GLU A 263 15.11 -0.02 3.63
CA GLU A 263 15.43 -0.45 2.25
C GLU A 263 16.71 0.19 1.72
N LEU A 264 17.25 1.19 2.43
CA LEU A 264 18.52 1.82 2.08
C LEU A 264 19.68 0.84 2.25
N ASN A 265 20.59 0.86 1.29
CA ASN A 265 21.80 0.06 1.32
C ASN A 265 23.06 0.93 1.38
N ILE A 266 24.13 0.39 1.96
CA ILE A 266 25.44 1.04 1.91
C ILE A 266 25.84 1.22 0.43
N GLY A 267 26.13 2.45 0.06
CA GLY A 267 26.51 2.82 -1.30
C GLY A 267 25.40 3.43 -2.14
N ASP A 268 24.14 3.38 -1.69
CA ASP A 268 23.06 4.23 -2.22
C ASP A 268 23.46 5.71 -2.09
N HIS A 269 22.90 6.58 -2.93
CA HIS A 269 23.14 8.02 -2.90
C HIS A 269 21.87 8.75 -2.51
N LEU A 270 21.91 9.53 -1.43
CA LEU A 270 20.83 10.43 -1.04
C LEU A 270 21.01 11.80 -1.72
N LEU A 271 20.03 12.68 -1.60
CA LEU A 271 20.09 14.04 -2.15
C LEU A 271 20.37 15.09 -1.08
N MET A 272 21.16 16.10 -1.44
CA MET A 272 21.49 17.26 -0.62
C MET A 272 21.48 18.53 -1.49
N PRO A 273 21.07 19.70 -0.95
CA PRO A 273 21.25 21.00 -1.60
C PRO A 273 22.73 21.37 -1.77
N GLU A 274 23.07 21.91 -2.94
CA GLU A 274 24.40 22.47 -3.18
C GLU A 274 24.58 23.85 -2.54
N LYS A 275 23.51 24.66 -2.56
CA LYS A 275 23.42 25.98 -1.95
C LYS A 275 21.99 26.19 -1.43
N ILE A 276 21.81 26.93 -0.34
CA ILE A 276 20.48 27.31 0.16
C ILE A 276 20.34 28.82 0.10
N GLU A 277 19.34 29.33 -0.62
CA GLU A 277 19.12 30.77 -0.72
C GLU A 277 18.18 31.26 0.36
N VAL A 278 18.61 32.32 1.05
CA VAL A 278 17.88 32.97 2.15
C VAL A 278 17.95 34.47 1.92
N LYS A 279 16.80 35.12 1.77
CA LYS A 279 16.74 36.59 1.59
C LYS A 279 17.29 37.32 2.82
N GLY A 280 16.94 36.83 4.00
CA GLY A 280 17.25 37.47 5.28
C GLY A 280 16.58 38.84 5.43
N SER A 281 16.70 39.43 6.61
CA SER A 281 16.15 40.75 6.92
C SER A 281 17.06 41.52 7.88
N ALA A 282 16.99 42.86 7.89
CA ALA A 282 17.66 43.66 8.90
C ALA A 282 17.08 43.33 10.29
N GLN A 283 17.96 43.17 11.29
CA GLN A 283 17.54 42.83 12.65
C GLN A 283 17.66 44.05 13.56
N ILE A 284 16.55 44.39 14.21
CA ILE A 284 16.47 45.46 15.20
C ILE A 284 17.03 44.94 16.53
N LEU A 285 17.76 45.81 17.22
CA LEU A 285 18.30 45.61 18.55
C LEU A 285 17.72 46.67 19.49
N HIS A 286 17.53 46.32 20.76
CA HIS A 286 16.97 47.23 21.77
C HIS A 286 18.01 47.56 22.84
N PRO A 287 19.03 48.38 22.50
CA PRO A 287 20.02 48.80 23.48
C PRO A 287 19.41 49.74 24.53
N GLU A 288 19.94 49.68 25.75
CA GLU A 288 19.76 50.75 26.74
C GLU A 288 20.39 52.06 26.23
N GLU A 289 19.83 53.20 26.61
CA GLU A 289 20.47 54.48 26.33
C GLU A 289 21.75 54.62 27.15
N HIS A 290 22.83 55.09 26.52
CA HIS A 290 24.10 55.29 27.19
C HIS A 290 24.84 56.50 26.62
N LYS A 291 25.38 57.34 27.51
CA LYS A 291 26.02 58.62 27.11
C LYS A 291 27.34 58.44 26.35
N THR A 292 28.14 57.43 26.71
CA THR A 292 29.52 57.27 26.18
C THR A 292 29.70 56.09 25.24
N LEU A 293 28.81 55.11 25.28
CA LEU A 293 28.92 53.87 24.49
C LEU A 293 28.01 54.00 23.26
N THR A 294 28.53 53.64 22.10
CA THR A 294 27.75 53.55 20.87
C THR A 294 27.09 52.18 20.80
N LEU A 295 25.82 52.07 21.20
CA LEU A 295 25.10 50.81 21.13
C LEU A 295 24.21 50.78 19.87
N PRO A 296 24.38 49.79 18.98
CA PRO A 296 23.67 49.76 17.72
C PRO A 296 22.19 49.40 17.91
N LYS A 297 21.29 50.16 17.27
CA LYS A 297 19.85 49.86 17.17
C LYS A 297 19.51 48.84 16.07
N VAL A 298 20.44 48.61 15.15
CA VAL A 298 20.32 47.61 14.08
C VAL A 298 21.61 46.81 14.01
N LEU A 299 21.48 45.49 13.90
CA LEU A 299 22.62 44.58 13.81
C LEU A 299 23.47 44.89 12.57
N ASN A 300 24.67 45.41 12.80
CA ASN A 300 25.58 45.86 11.75
C ASN A 300 26.77 44.90 11.56
N LYS A 301 27.55 45.16 10.50
CA LYS A 301 28.71 44.37 10.07
C LYS A 301 29.77 44.18 11.16
N ASN A 302 30.11 45.24 11.89
CA ASN A 302 31.16 45.18 12.94
C ASN A 302 30.66 44.35 14.13
N THR A 303 29.42 44.62 14.58
CA THR A 303 28.80 43.88 15.68
C THR A 303 28.71 42.40 15.35
N ALA A 304 28.31 42.02 14.13
CA ALA A 304 28.25 40.63 13.70
C ALA A 304 29.60 39.91 13.82
N GLN A 305 30.68 40.54 13.35
CA GLN A 305 32.02 39.95 13.45
C GLN A 305 32.49 39.84 14.90
N ILE A 306 32.19 40.83 15.74
CA ILE A 306 32.51 40.80 17.18
C ILE A 306 31.74 39.69 17.90
N LEU A 307 30.47 39.44 17.54
CA LEU A 307 29.70 38.32 18.08
C LEU A 307 30.33 36.96 17.69
N GLY A 308 30.91 36.87 16.49
CA GLY A 308 31.69 35.70 16.07
C GLY A 308 32.94 35.50 16.92
N TYR A 309 33.69 36.57 17.19
CA TYR A 309 34.82 36.54 18.13
C TYR A 309 34.39 36.16 19.54
N PHE A 310 33.23 36.66 19.98
CA PHE A 310 32.70 36.41 21.30
C PHE A 310 32.28 34.95 21.49
N LEU A 311 31.68 34.34 20.46
CA LEU A 311 31.30 32.93 20.51
C LEU A 311 32.52 31.99 20.61
N GLY A 312 33.68 32.38 20.05
CA GLY A 312 34.91 31.61 20.16
C GLY A 312 35.70 31.89 21.45
N ASP A 313 36.17 33.13 21.59
CA ASP A 313 37.16 33.51 22.62
C ASP A 313 36.54 34.29 23.81
N GLY A 314 35.25 34.59 23.74
CA GLY A 314 34.56 35.51 24.63
C GLY A 314 33.97 34.86 25.88
N ASN A 315 33.84 35.66 26.93
CA ASN A 315 33.11 35.32 28.15
C ASN A 315 32.45 36.56 28.76
N TYR A 316 31.35 36.33 29.50
CA TYR A 316 30.70 37.38 30.28
C TYR A 316 31.30 37.52 31.68
N GLU A 317 31.45 38.76 32.11
CA GLU A 317 31.54 39.14 33.53
C GLU A 317 30.38 40.10 33.85
N GLU A 318 30.29 40.60 35.07
CA GLU A 318 29.19 41.48 35.48
C GLU A 318 29.23 42.85 34.79
N ASP A 319 30.43 43.43 34.67
CA ASP A 319 30.69 44.79 34.21
C ASP A 319 31.40 44.87 32.85
N ARG A 320 31.84 43.73 32.30
CA ARG A 320 32.68 43.66 31.11
C ARG A 320 32.49 42.40 30.28
N LEU A 321 32.88 42.50 29.01
CA LEU A 321 33.14 41.36 28.13
C LEU A 321 34.65 41.09 28.15
N THR A 322 35.04 39.82 28.20
CA THR A 322 36.45 39.41 28.19
C THR A 322 36.71 38.44 27.05
N PHE A 323 37.73 38.73 26.23
CA PHE A 323 38.23 37.86 25.18
C PHE A 323 39.61 37.34 25.56
N SER A 324 39.86 36.04 25.38
CA SER A 324 41.15 35.42 25.75
C SER A 324 41.81 34.76 24.55
N GLU A 325 43.04 35.14 24.23
CA GLU A 325 43.79 34.62 23.08
C GLU A 325 45.31 34.66 23.37
N ARG A 326 46.06 33.69 22.86
CA ARG A 326 47.52 33.59 23.04
C ARG A 326 48.28 34.62 22.21
N ASP A 327 47.80 34.93 21.01
CA ASP A 327 48.40 35.93 20.14
C ASP A 327 47.92 37.35 20.47
N LYS A 328 48.81 38.17 21.04
CA LYS A 328 48.57 39.59 21.33
C LYS A 328 48.10 40.38 20.11
N SER A 329 48.66 40.10 18.93
CA SER A 329 48.36 40.85 17.71
C SER A 329 46.91 40.62 17.24
N THR A 330 46.37 39.45 17.56
CA THR A 330 44.97 39.08 17.32
C THR A 330 44.03 39.91 18.18
N LEU A 331 44.29 40.01 19.49
CA LEU A 331 43.48 40.83 20.40
C LEU A 331 43.55 42.33 20.10
N VAL A 332 44.68 42.85 19.61
CA VAL A 332 44.77 44.26 19.19
C VAL A 332 43.81 44.56 18.05
N LYS A 333 43.60 43.62 17.11
CA LYS A 333 42.60 43.79 16.06
C LYS A 333 41.18 43.72 16.60
N TYR A 334 40.90 42.81 17.54
CA TYR A 334 39.60 42.75 18.22
C TYR A 334 39.32 44.08 18.92
N GLN A 335 40.29 44.60 19.67
CA GLN A 335 40.22 45.87 20.38
C GLN A 335 39.91 47.03 19.44
N ASN A 336 40.60 47.14 18.30
CA ASN A 336 40.35 48.20 17.32
C ASN A 336 38.94 48.12 16.73
N LEU A 337 38.46 46.92 16.40
CA LEU A 337 37.11 46.74 15.87
C LEU A 337 36.05 47.07 16.93
N ILE A 338 36.25 46.66 18.18
CA ILE A 338 35.35 46.91 19.31
C ILE A 338 35.30 48.40 19.65
N LYS A 339 36.45 49.09 19.71
CA LYS A 339 36.50 50.54 19.89
C LYS A 339 35.75 51.26 18.77
N LYS A 340 35.97 50.85 17.52
CA LYS A 340 35.26 51.41 16.36
C LYS A 340 33.75 51.15 16.41
N ALA A 341 33.33 49.97 16.87
CA ALA A 341 31.92 49.58 16.88
C ALA A 341 31.12 50.21 18.03
N PHE A 342 31.72 50.30 19.23
CA PHE A 342 30.99 50.60 20.46
C PHE A 342 31.52 51.81 21.23
N ASN A 343 32.62 52.43 20.80
CA ASN A 343 33.33 53.46 21.57
C ASN A 343 33.65 53.00 23.01
N ALA A 344 33.94 51.71 23.19
CA ALA A 344 34.09 51.10 24.49
C ALA A 344 35.50 51.28 25.09
N ASN A 345 35.56 51.44 26.40
CA ASN A 345 36.81 51.40 27.16
C ASN A 345 37.35 49.97 27.20
N THR A 346 38.64 49.82 26.96
CA THR A 346 39.27 48.50 26.88
C THR A 346 40.63 48.46 27.56
N SER A 347 40.96 47.33 28.20
CA SER A 347 42.31 47.08 28.74
C SER A 347 42.84 45.73 28.25
N LEU A 348 44.14 45.66 27.96
CA LEU A 348 44.82 44.42 27.60
C LEU A 348 45.71 43.97 28.76
N ARG A 349 45.61 42.69 29.16
CA ARG A 349 46.39 42.11 30.27
C ARG A 349 46.96 40.76 29.87
N PHE A 350 48.24 40.51 30.13
CA PHE A 350 48.81 39.16 30.01
C PHE A 350 48.57 38.36 31.30
N ARG A 351 48.22 37.08 31.17
CA ARG A 351 48.08 36.15 32.29
C ARG A 351 49.20 35.11 32.23
N GLU A 352 50.31 35.38 32.91
CA GLU A 352 51.48 34.50 32.96
C GLU A 352 51.12 33.08 33.37
N SER A 353 50.34 32.91 34.45
CA SER A 353 49.95 31.59 34.97
C SER A 353 49.11 30.74 34.02
N LYS A 354 48.53 31.32 32.97
CA LYS A 354 47.71 30.60 31.97
C LYS A 354 48.22 30.76 30.54
N ASN A 355 49.31 31.49 30.35
CA ASN A 355 49.96 31.77 29.06
C ASN A 355 49.00 32.26 27.97
N TYR A 356 48.20 33.29 28.26
CA TYR A 356 47.37 33.98 27.27
C TYR A 356 47.15 35.45 27.62
N TYR A 357 46.76 36.25 26.63
CA TYR A 357 46.34 37.64 26.81
C TYR A 357 44.82 37.73 26.99
N GLN A 358 44.37 38.70 27.76
CA GLN A 358 42.98 39.07 27.93
C GLN A 358 42.74 40.48 27.40
N LEU A 359 41.74 40.62 26.54
CA LEU A 359 41.14 41.90 26.21
C LEU A 359 39.86 42.04 27.04
N ARG A 360 39.83 43.01 27.95
CA ARG A 360 38.64 43.37 28.73
C ARG A 360 38.01 44.59 28.11
N VAL A 361 36.69 44.55 27.93
CA VAL A 361 35.87 45.60 27.34
C VAL A 361 34.82 46.00 28.36
N TYR A 362 34.96 47.18 28.94
CA TYR A 362 34.13 47.64 30.04
C TYR A 362 32.84 48.29 29.53
N GLY A 363 31.72 47.95 30.16
CA GLY A 363 30.41 48.53 29.85
C GLY A 363 29.26 47.61 30.25
N ARG A 364 28.60 47.90 31.38
CA ARG A 364 27.41 47.15 31.82
C ARG A 364 26.30 47.14 30.78
N ALA A 365 26.04 48.27 30.13
CA ALA A 365 25.05 48.37 29.05
C ALA A 365 25.40 47.48 27.84
N LEU A 366 26.70 47.36 27.50
CA LEU A 366 27.15 46.48 26.42
C LEU A 366 27.01 44.99 26.79
N VAL A 367 27.31 44.63 28.04
CA VAL A 367 27.09 43.27 28.56
C VAL A 367 25.60 42.91 28.50
N ARG A 368 24.72 43.81 28.95
CA ARG A 368 23.27 43.63 28.90
C ARG A 368 22.76 43.52 27.47
N LEU A 369 23.25 44.34 26.54
CA LEU A 369 22.93 44.21 25.12
C LEU A 369 23.23 42.79 24.63
N PHE A 370 24.43 42.27 24.89
CA PHE A 370 24.81 40.94 24.42
C PHE A 370 23.96 39.82 25.07
N ARG A 371 23.72 39.89 26.38
CA ARG A 371 22.90 38.89 27.09
C ARG A 371 21.44 38.89 26.67
N ASN A 372 20.85 40.07 26.46
CA ASN A 372 19.42 40.22 26.19
C ASN A 372 19.10 40.00 24.72
N GLU A 373 19.93 40.53 23.81
CA GLU A 373 19.68 40.44 22.36
C GLU A 373 20.18 39.14 21.74
N PHE A 374 21.15 38.46 22.37
CA PHE A 374 21.77 37.23 21.90
C PHE A 374 21.89 36.18 23.02
N PRO A 375 20.76 35.78 23.64
CA PRO A 375 20.75 34.81 24.75
C PRO A 375 21.27 33.42 24.37
N GLU A 376 21.41 33.13 23.07
CA GLU A 376 22.00 31.90 22.54
C GLU A 376 23.53 31.84 22.72
N LEU A 377 24.18 32.97 22.96
CA LEU A 377 25.61 33.04 23.30
C LEU A 377 25.83 32.65 24.77
N LYS A 378 25.57 31.38 25.09
CA LYS A 378 25.72 30.81 26.43
C LYS A 378 27.17 30.34 26.68
N LYS A 379 27.35 29.42 27.64
CA LYS A 379 28.60 28.66 27.79
C LYS A 379 28.84 27.80 26.55
N ALA A 380 30.11 27.52 26.24
CA ALA A 380 30.54 26.88 25.00
C ALA A 380 29.82 25.56 24.62
N LEU A 381 29.32 24.79 25.59
CA LEU A 381 28.64 23.51 25.33
C LEU A 381 27.19 23.68 24.84
N ASP A 382 26.54 24.78 25.20
CA ASP A 382 25.11 25.02 24.97
C ASP A 382 24.86 26.22 24.04
N SER A 383 25.93 26.86 23.59
CA SER A 383 25.87 28.01 22.70
C SER A 383 25.35 27.62 21.32
N GLN A 384 24.58 28.51 20.70
CA GLN A 384 24.10 28.35 19.33
C GLN A 384 24.41 29.62 18.52
N ILE A 385 24.30 29.54 17.19
CA ILE A 385 24.34 30.75 16.37
C ILE A 385 23.11 31.59 16.73
N PRO A 386 23.25 32.87 17.10
CA PRO A 386 22.10 33.69 17.48
C PRO A 386 21.06 33.74 16.37
N ILE A 387 19.77 33.65 16.73
CA ILE A 387 18.67 33.61 15.74
C ILE A 387 18.69 34.88 14.88
N LYS A 388 18.99 36.04 15.47
CA LYS A 388 19.16 37.31 14.74
C LYS A 388 20.25 37.21 13.66
N ILE A 389 21.36 36.54 13.93
CA ILE A 389 22.44 36.35 12.95
C ILE A 389 21.95 35.44 11.80
N LEU A 390 21.27 34.34 12.11
CA LEU A 390 20.73 33.42 11.12
C LEU A 390 19.69 34.07 10.21
N LYS A 391 18.80 34.90 10.77
CA LYS A 391 17.75 35.64 10.05
C LYS A 391 18.26 36.85 9.26
N SER A 392 19.51 37.23 9.45
CA SER A 392 20.10 38.38 8.78
C SER A 392 20.45 38.13 7.32
N HIS A 393 20.61 39.21 6.56
CA HIS A 393 21.21 39.15 5.22
C HIS A 393 22.59 38.48 5.23
N ASP A 394 22.98 37.89 4.10
CA ASP A 394 24.25 37.16 3.92
C ASP A 394 25.48 37.97 4.36
N GLU A 395 25.45 39.31 4.21
CA GLU A 395 26.52 40.22 4.64
C GLU A 395 26.81 40.20 6.14
N ILE A 396 25.78 39.96 6.96
CA ILE A 396 25.90 39.88 8.42
C ILE A 396 26.37 38.49 8.82
N LEU A 397 25.73 37.44 8.29
CA LEU A 397 26.11 36.06 8.58
C LEU A 397 27.56 35.77 8.19
N LYS A 398 28.02 36.21 7.00
CA LYS A 398 29.40 35.97 6.56
C LYS A 398 30.43 36.58 7.50
N LEU A 399 30.14 37.75 8.10
CA LEU A 399 31.04 38.44 9.01
C LEU A 399 31.04 37.82 10.40
N PHE A 400 29.89 37.34 10.86
CA PHE A 400 29.82 36.50 12.05
C PHE A 400 30.65 35.22 11.89
N LEU A 401 30.45 34.50 10.78
CA LEU A 401 31.25 33.30 10.47
C LEU A 401 32.73 33.64 10.34
N LYS A 402 33.09 34.78 9.75
CA LYS A 402 34.48 35.26 9.69
C LYS A 402 35.08 35.40 11.08
N GLY A 403 34.35 36.05 12.00
CA GLY A 403 34.77 36.20 13.39
C GLY A 403 35.02 34.84 14.05
N LEU A 404 34.10 33.90 13.89
CA LEU A 404 34.21 32.57 14.50
C LEU A 404 35.31 31.70 13.87
N PHE A 405 35.53 31.78 12.56
CA PHE A 405 36.64 31.07 11.91
C PHE A 405 38.00 31.69 12.26
N ASP A 406 38.05 33.00 12.47
CA ASP A 406 39.26 33.66 12.93
C ASP A 406 39.70 33.18 14.32
N THR A 407 38.78 32.79 15.21
CA THR A 407 39.10 32.19 16.50
C THR A 407 39.43 30.69 16.35
N GLU A 408 38.42 29.89 16.05
CA GLU A 408 38.44 28.41 16.14
C GLU A 408 38.88 27.73 14.83
N GLY A 409 38.87 28.47 13.72
CA GLY A 409 39.18 27.96 12.39
C GLY A 409 40.68 27.92 12.11
N TYR A 410 41.12 26.88 11.42
CA TYR A 410 42.50 26.70 10.99
C TYR A 410 42.58 26.11 9.58
N ALA A 411 43.63 26.47 8.86
CA ALA A 411 43.94 25.91 7.55
C ALA A 411 45.25 25.13 7.63
N THR A 412 45.24 23.89 7.12
CA THR A 412 46.41 23.03 6.97
C THR A 412 46.74 22.86 5.48
N LYS A 413 47.72 22.01 5.16
CA LYS A 413 48.02 21.64 3.76
C LYS A 413 46.89 20.82 3.10
N ASP A 414 46.03 20.21 3.90
CA ASP A 414 45.03 19.24 3.43
C ASP A 414 43.58 19.76 3.54
N GLU A 415 43.30 20.69 4.45
CA GLU A 415 41.93 21.13 4.76
C GLU A 415 41.85 22.49 5.44
N LEU A 416 40.67 23.11 5.33
CA LEU A 416 40.19 24.16 6.20
C LEU A 416 39.23 23.53 7.21
N SER A 417 39.43 23.75 8.49
CA SER A 417 38.64 23.09 9.53
C SER A 417 38.32 24.02 10.69
N ILE A 418 37.22 23.75 11.37
CA ILE A 418 36.82 24.35 12.65
C ILE A 418 36.33 23.23 13.57
N GLY A 419 36.74 23.23 14.84
CA GLY A 419 36.43 22.13 15.75
C GLY A 419 35.99 22.60 17.13
N MET A 420 34.89 22.02 17.62
CA MET A 420 34.20 22.44 18.84
C MET A 420 33.70 21.20 19.59
N ASN A 421 33.38 21.38 20.86
CA ASN A 421 32.79 20.38 21.76
C ASN A 421 31.28 20.58 21.91
N ASN A 422 30.63 21.05 20.84
CA ASN A 422 29.20 21.34 20.77
C ASN A 422 28.64 20.82 19.44
N LYS A 423 27.80 19.77 19.51
CA LYS A 423 27.24 19.08 18.34
C LYS A 423 26.30 20.01 17.55
N ILE A 424 25.38 20.68 18.25
CA ILE A 424 24.34 21.51 17.62
C ILE A 424 24.97 22.68 16.87
N LEU A 425 25.91 23.39 17.51
CA LEU A 425 26.58 24.54 16.88
C LEU A 425 27.35 24.14 15.63
N ILE A 426 28.08 23.01 15.66
CA ILE A 426 28.80 22.52 14.47
C ILE A 426 27.84 22.17 13.32
N HIS A 427 26.67 21.58 13.60
CA HIS A 427 25.69 21.30 12.55
C HIS A 427 25.01 22.59 12.05
N GLN A 428 24.72 23.56 12.92
CA GLN A 428 24.25 24.89 12.50
C GLN A 428 25.29 25.58 11.59
N LEU A 429 26.58 25.45 11.88
CA LEU A 429 27.65 25.96 11.02
C LEU A 429 27.67 25.22 9.68
N GLN A 430 27.53 23.89 9.67
CA GLN A 430 27.47 23.10 8.44
C GLN A 430 26.33 23.56 7.52
N LEU A 431 25.14 23.81 8.08
CA LEU A 431 23.98 24.29 7.33
C LEU A 431 24.13 25.77 6.92
N SER A 432 24.63 26.63 7.82
CA SER A 432 24.86 28.06 7.53
C SER A 432 25.83 28.28 6.37
N LEU A 433 26.84 27.42 6.24
CA LEU A 433 27.81 27.46 5.15
C LEU A 433 27.20 27.14 3.78
N LEU A 434 26.07 26.43 3.73
CA LEU A 434 25.35 26.17 2.47
C LEU A 434 24.75 27.44 1.86
N ARG A 435 24.51 28.51 2.63
CA ARG A 435 24.12 29.81 2.05
C ARG A 435 25.16 30.35 1.08
N PHE A 436 26.42 30.05 1.32
CA PHE A 436 27.55 30.45 0.49
C PHE A 436 28.03 29.34 -0.46
N GLY A 437 27.26 28.24 -0.57
CA GLY A 437 27.64 27.06 -1.35
C GLY A 437 28.94 26.41 -0.85
N ILE A 438 29.22 26.48 0.45
CA ILE A 438 30.41 25.88 1.07
C ILE A 438 29.97 24.55 1.71
N ILE A 439 30.48 23.44 1.19
CA ILE A 439 30.11 22.10 1.65
C ILE A 439 31.16 21.61 2.66
N GLY A 440 30.75 21.49 3.92
CA GLY A 440 31.55 20.97 5.01
C GLY A 440 31.20 19.52 5.34
N SER A 441 32.20 18.74 5.74
CA SER A 441 32.06 17.34 6.17
C SER A 441 32.25 17.23 7.67
N LEU A 442 31.27 16.67 8.39
CA LEU A 442 31.35 16.47 9.83
C LEU A 442 32.28 15.32 10.19
N CYS A 443 33.21 15.53 11.12
CA CYS A 443 34.04 14.48 11.70
C CYS A 443 33.91 14.50 13.23
N THR A 444 33.73 13.32 13.80
CA THR A 444 33.63 13.10 15.24
C THR A 444 34.90 12.40 15.71
N TYR A 445 35.57 12.98 16.70
CA TYR A 445 36.74 12.39 17.34
C TYR A 445 36.39 12.09 18.80
N ASP A 446 36.44 10.81 19.17
CA ASP A 446 36.34 10.40 20.57
C ASP A 446 37.67 10.74 21.27
N ASN A 447 37.61 11.65 22.23
CA ASN A 447 38.78 12.14 22.98
C ASN A 447 38.96 11.41 24.31
N LYS A 448 38.37 10.23 24.54
CA LYS A 448 38.57 9.48 25.80
C LYS A 448 40.05 9.27 26.17
N CYS A 449 40.95 9.17 25.18
CA CYS A 449 42.40 9.03 25.37
C CYS A 449 43.17 10.37 25.41
N ASN A 450 42.50 11.53 25.34
CA ASN A 450 43.16 12.83 25.34
C ASN A 450 43.46 13.29 26.79
N PRO A 451 44.71 13.65 27.12
CA PRO A 451 45.08 14.06 28.48
C PRO A 451 44.41 15.36 28.95
N TYR A 452 43.86 16.18 28.03
CA TYR A 452 43.31 17.51 28.34
C TYR A 452 41.78 17.56 28.42
N SER A 453 41.05 16.65 27.77
CA SER A 453 39.57 16.64 27.79
C SER A 453 39.00 15.31 27.31
N LYS A 454 38.10 14.71 28.09
CA LYS A 454 37.38 13.48 27.72
C LYS A 454 36.16 13.74 26.82
N LYS A 455 35.86 15.00 26.47
CA LYS A 455 34.66 15.37 25.68
C LYS A 455 34.89 15.14 24.19
N THR A 456 33.91 14.53 23.53
CA THR A 456 33.88 14.34 22.08
C THR A 456 34.08 15.68 21.36
N ARG A 457 34.99 15.71 20.37
CA ARG A 457 35.22 16.88 19.52
C ARG A 457 34.56 16.67 18.17
N TYR A 458 33.76 17.64 17.77
CA TYR A 458 33.11 17.73 16.48
C TYR A 458 33.91 18.70 15.61
N THR A 459 34.42 18.24 14.48
CA THR A 459 35.21 19.03 13.55
C THR A 459 34.50 19.10 12.21
N LEU A 460 34.26 20.30 11.71
CA LEU A 460 33.75 20.52 10.37
C LEU A 460 34.93 20.77 9.43
N ARG A 461 35.11 19.88 8.45
CA ARG A 461 36.21 19.92 7.48
C ARG A 461 35.73 20.36 6.11
N ILE A 462 36.38 21.35 5.53
CA ILE A 462 36.16 21.84 4.16
C ILE A 462 37.39 21.47 3.34
N THR A 463 37.19 20.58 2.38
CA THR A 463 38.30 19.96 1.61
C THR A 463 38.12 20.09 0.10
N GLU A 464 36.90 20.35 -0.36
CA GLU A 464 36.58 20.49 -1.78
C GLU A 464 37.01 21.86 -2.30
N LYS A 465 37.70 21.89 -3.46
CA LYS A 465 38.35 23.11 -3.98
C LYS A 465 37.36 24.25 -4.23
N GLN A 466 36.16 23.97 -4.74
CA GLN A 466 35.14 25.00 -4.95
C GLN A 466 34.63 25.58 -3.63
N SER A 467 34.37 24.73 -2.62
CA SER A 467 34.00 25.17 -1.27
C SER A 467 35.09 26.03 -0.62
N LEU A 468 36.37 25.67 -0.81
CA LEU A 468 37.50 26.50 -0.33
C LEU A 468 37.57 27.86 -1.04
N LYS A 469 37.36 27.90 -2.36
CA LYS A 469 37.26 29.15 -3.14
C LYS A 469 36.07 30.00 -2.66
N ASN A 470 34.91 29.37 -2.44
CA ASN A 470 33.71 30.04 -1.92
C ASN A 470 33.96 30.60 -0.51
N PHE A 471 34.67 29.86 0.35
CA PHE A 471 35.08 30.36 1.66
C PHE A 471 36.03 31.55 1.53
N GLN A 472 37.07 31.47 0.70
CA GLN A 472 38.02 32.56 0.48
C GLN A 472 37.34 33.82 -0.09
N LYS A 473 36.35 33.65 -0.96
CA LYS A 473 35.59 34.75 -1.57
C LYS A 473 34.64 35.42 -0.58
N ASN A 474 33.84 34.64 0.15
CA ASN A 474 32.72 35.17 0.93
C ASN A 474 33.05 35.47 2.39
N ILE A 475 33.86 34.62 3.03
CA ILE A 475 34.14 34.69 4.48
C ILE A 475 35.59 35.14 4.69
N ASN A 476 36.54 34.29 4.29
CA ASN A 476 37.99 34.45 4.41
C ASN A 476 38.46 34.71 5.86
N PHE A 477 39.76 34.66 6.12
CA PHE A 477 40.31 35.08 7.42
C PHE A 477 40.58 36.58 7.47
N THR A 478 40.59 37.17 8.66
CA THR A 478 41.13 38.52 8.90
C THR A 478 42.66 38.48 8.96
N PHE A 479 43.22 37.42 9.54
CA PHE A 479 44.65 37.30 9.81
C PHE A 479 45.44 36.82 8.60
N LYS A 480 46.54 37.52 8.27
CA LYS A 480 47.38 37.26 7.08
C LYS A 480 47.92 35.84 7.08
N ASN A 481 48.45 35.37 8.21
CA ASN A 481 48.95 33.99 8.36
C ASN A 481 47.93 32.91 7.96
N LYS A 482 46.67 33.02 8.41
CA LYS A 482 45.59 32.08 8.08
C LYS A 482 45.15 32.25 6.62
N ARG A 483 45.08 33.49 6.10
CA ARG A 483 44.79 33.76 4.68
C ARG A 483 45.82 33.13 3.74
N ASP A 484 47.10 33.29 4.05
CA ASP A 484 48.20 32.76 3.22
C ASP A 484 48.19 31.22 3.23
N LYS A 485 47.93 30.60 4.39
CA LYS A 485 47.73 29.14 4.50
C LYS A 485 46.54 28.67 3.66
N LEU A 486 45.41 29.36 3.73
CA LEU A 486 44.23 29.05 2.91
C LEU A 486 44.52 29.19 1.41
N ALA A 487 45.20 30.27 1.00
CA ALA A 487 45.58 30.48 -0.40
C ALA A 487 46.52 29.36 -0.90
N LYS A 488 47.49 28.96 -0.07
CA LYS A 488 48.40 27.83 -0.38
C LYS A 488 47.63 26.50 -0.48
N LEU A 489 46.70 26.23 0.44
CA LEU A 489 45.83 25.06 0.39
C LEU A 489 45.04 25.01 -0.93
N ILE A 490 44.41 26.13 -1.32
CA ILE A 490 43.62 26.20 -2.56
C ILE A 490 44.51 25.97 -3.79
N LYS A 491 45.69 26.59 -3.82
CA LYS A 491 46.66 26.45 -4.92
C LYS A 491 47.09 24.99 -5.11
N ASN A 492 47.34 24.29 -4.00
CA ASN A 492 47.82 22.91 -4.02
C ASN A 492 46.70 21.88 -4.21
N ARG A 493 45.42 22.29 -4.16
CA ARG A 493 44.28 21.36 -4.27
C ARG A 493 44.02 20.96 -5.72
N THR A 494 43.80 19.67 -5.93
CA THR A 494 43.42 19.12 -7.24
C THR A 494 42.02 19.58 -7.66
N GLU A 495 41.76 19.61 -8.96
CA GLU A 495 40.42 19.89 -9.52
C GLU A 495 39.50 18.65 -9.50
N LYS A 496 40.00 17.47 -9.08
CA LYS A 496 39.20 16.25 -8.96
C LYS A 496 38.15 16.44 -7.86
N ASN A 497 36.87 16.30 -8.22
CA ASN A 497 35.74 16.59 -7.34
C ASN A 497 34.83 15.37 -7.21
N TYR A 498 34.64 14.90 -5.98
CA TYR A 498 33.74 13.79 -5.64
C TYR A 498 32.47 14.24 -4.90
N VAL A 499 32.29 15.55 -4.72
CA VAL A 499 31.19 16.14 -3.96
C VAL A 499 30.12 16.68 -4.91
N ARG A 500 30.47 17.59 -5.82
CA ARG A 500 29.52 18.22 -6.75
C ARG A 500 29.34 17.37 -8.01
N GLN A 501 28.66 16.25 -7.85
CA GLN A 501 28.39 15.29 -8.93
C GLN A 501 27.05 15.55 -9.61
N ILE A 502 26.93 15.12 -10.87
CA ILE A 502 25.68 15.11 -11.62
C ILE A 502 24.77 14.05 -11.01
N ILE A 503 23.51 14.40 -10.75
CA ILE A 503 22.52 13.47 -10.18
C ILE A 503 22.08 12.44 -11.22
N THR A 504 21.90 12.88 -12.46
CA THR A 504 21.35 12.08 -13.56
C THR A 504 22.32 10.99 -14.00
N GLN A 505 21.78 9.79 -14.22
CA GLN A 505 22.52 8.65 -14.74
C GLN A 505 23.14 8.96 -16.11
N GLY A 506 24.39 8.56 -16.30
CA GLY A 506 25.10 8.83 -17.55
C GLY A 506 24.50 8.07 -18.74
N SER A 507 23.87 6.91 -18.53
CA SER A 507 23.13 6.21 -19.58
C SER A 507 21.98 7.05 -20.16
N SER A 508 21.26 7.81 -19.32
CA SER A 508 20.20 8.72 -19.77
C SER A 508 20.77 9.87 -20.58
N ILE A 509 21.89 10.45 -20.14
CA ILE A 509 22.57 11.53 -20.86
C ILE A 509 23.11 11.04 -22.20
N ARG A 510 23.68 9.82 -22.24
CA ARG A 510 24.13 9.17 -23.47
C ARG A 510 22.98 9.07 -24.49
N LYS A 511 21.80 8.60 -24.08
CA LYS A 511 20.62 8.49 -24.97
C LYS A 511 20.21 9.84 -25.56
N ILE A 512 20.28 10.92 -24.78
CA ILE A 512 19.98 12.29 -25.26
C ILE A 512 20.99 12.71 -26.34
N ILE A 513 22.29 12.45 -26.11
CA ILE A 513 23.36 12.76 -27.06
C ILE A 513 23.23 11.94 -28.36
N GLU A 514 22.98 10.63 -28.25
CA GLU A 514 22.78 9.73 -29.40
C GLU A 514 21.54 10.15 -30.22
N LYS A 515 20.44 10.52 -29.55
CA LYS A 515 19.21 11.01 -30.22
C LYS A 515 19.45 12.31 -30.99
N ALA A 516 20.41 13.12 -30.57
CA ALA A 516 20.84 14.33 -31.28
C ALA A 516 21.83 14.05 -32.44
N GLY A 517 22.09 12.77 -32.77
CA GLY A 517 22.93 12.36 -33.90
C GLY A 517 24.43 12.35 -33.63
N LEU A 518 24.87 12.49 -32.37
CA LEU A 518 26.29 12.53 -32.02
C LEU A 518 26.81 11.15 -31.59
N ASN A 519 27.93 10.74 -32.18
CA ASN A 519 28.62 9.50 -31.78
C ASN A 519 29.36 9.68 -30.44
N ILE A 520 29.24 8.70 -29.56
CA ILE A 520 29.90 8.66 -28.24
C ILE A 520 31.42 8.71 -28.36
N GLN A 521 31.99 8.25 -29.47
CA GLN A 521 33.44 8.29 -29.71
C GLN A 521 34.02 9.72 -29.61
N HIS A 522 33.20 10.76 -29.82
CA HIS A 522 33.58 12.16 -29.58
C HIS A 522 33.81 12.49 -28.09
N PHE A 523 33.45 11.59 -27.17
CA PHE A 523 33.54 11.78 -25.73
C PHE A 523 34.36 10.66 -25.05
N PRO A 524 35.64 10.46 -25.40
CA PRO A 524 36.41 9.31 -24.93
C PRO A 524 36.71 9.32 -23.42
N LYS A 525 36.70 10.51 -22.80
CA LYS A 525 37.03 10.69 -21.37
C LYS A 525 35.86 10.41 -20.41
N VAL A 526 34.68 10.06 -20.93
CA VAL A 526 33.44 9.96 -20.14
C VAL A 526 32.72 8.62 -20.29
N THR A 527 33.34 7.63 -20.94
CA THR A 527 32.75 6.30 -21.20
C THR A 527 32.22 5.62 -19.94
N ASN A 528 32.99 5.60 -18.85
CA ASN A 528 32.57 4.99 -17.59
C ASN A 528 31.36 5.69 -16.96
N PHE A 529 31.18 6.99 -17.21
CA PHE A 529 29.98 7.70 -16.77
C PHE A 529 28.77 7.27 -17.60
N PHE A 530 28.90 7.20 -18.93
CA PHE A 530 27.81 6.73 -19.79
C PHE A 530 27.40 5.27 -19.54
N ARG A 531 28.30 4.45 -19.00
CA ARG A 531 28.01 3.08 -18.53
C ARG A 531 27.51 3.01 -17.09
N ASN A 532 27.32 4.15 -16.42
CA ASN A 532 26.95 4.25 -15.00
C ASN A 532 27.95 3.62 -14.01
N GLU A 533 29.18 3.31 -14.45
CA GLU A 533 30.23 2.73 -13.59
C GLU A 533 30.82 3.77 -12.63
N ARG A 534 30.80 5.06 -13.00
CA ARG A 534 31.31 6.17 -12.17
C ARG A 534 30.45 7.41 -12.31
N GLN A 535 30.16 8.05 -11.18
CA GLN A 535 29.56 9.37 -11.17
C GLN A 535 30.52 10.45 -11.68
N MET A 536 29.97 11.47 -12.35
CA MET A 536 30.74 12.55 -12.95
C MET A 536 30.56 13.85 -12.17
N SER A 537 31.64 14.61 -11.96
CA SER A 537 31.55 15.96 -11.40
C SER A 537 30.95 16.96 -12.40
N LYS A 538 30.24 17.97 -11.90
CA LYS A 538 29.71 19.08 -12.70
C LYS A 538 30.78 19.81 -13.51
N ASN A 539 31.97 19.98 -12.94
CA ASN A 539 33.09 20.62 -13.62
C ASN A 539 33.56 19.80 -14.84
N ILE A 540 33.75 18.49 -14.65
CA ILE A 540 34.13 17.57 -15.74
C ILE A 540 33.03 17.51 -16.79
N PHE A 541 31.76 17.46 -16.38
CA PHE A 541 30.61 17.51 -17.28
C PHE A 541 30.65 18.75 -18.18
N ASN A 542 30.89 19.92 -17.60
CA ASN A 542 31.02 21.17 -18.35
C ASN A 542 32.23 21.16 -19.30
N SER A 543 33.39 20.68 -18.84
CA SER A 543 34.62 20.71 -19.64
C SER A 543 34.72 19.63 -20.72
N SER A 544 34.04 18.49 -20.53
CA SER A 544 34.20 17.29 -21.36
C SER A 544 32.96 16.91 -22.17
N ILE A 545 31.75 17.32 -21.74
CA ILE A 545 30.51 17.09 -22.51
C ILE A 545 30.04 18.42 -23.12
N LEU A 546 29.75 19.43 -22.29
CA LEU A 546 29.19 20.70 -22.79
C LEU A 546 30.12 21.45 -23.74
N LYS A 547 31.43 21.31 -23.57
CA LYS A 547 32.43 21.95 -24.44
C LYS A 547 32.36 21.40 -25.88
N GLU A 548 32.21 20.09 -26.05
CA GLU A 548 32.21 19.43 -27.36
C GLU A 548 30.92 19.72 -28.14
N ILE A 549 29.80 19.90 -27.43
CA ILE A 549 28.49 20.16 -28.04
C ILE A 549 28.15 21.65 -28.15
N LYS A 550 29.10 22.56 -27.87
CA LYS A 550 28.84 24.01 -27.76
C LYS A 550 28.17 24.61 -29.00
N ASN A 551 28.40 24.02 -30.18
CA ASN A 551 27.83 24.47 -31.45
C ASN A 551 26.36 24.02 -31.63
N ASN A 552 25.91 22.98 -30.93
CA ASN A 552 24.51 22.54 -30.95
C ASN A 552 23.75 23.23 -29.80
N LYS A 553 23.17 24.40 -30.09
CA LYS A 553 22.52 25.27 -29.08
C LYS A 553 21.39 24.56 -28.31
N GLN A 554 20.58 23.75 -28.99
CA GLN A 554 19.45 23.05 -28.38
C GLN A 554 19.94 21.99 -27.38
N LEU A 555 20.82 21.08 -27.84
CA LEU A 555 21.39 20.04 -26.99
C LEU A 555 22.22 20.63 -25.84
N TYR A 556 22.97 21.70 -26.11
CA TYR A 556 23.72 22.41 -25.09
C TYR A 556 22.81 22.96 -23.99
N SER A 557 21.70 23.60 -24.37
CA SER A 557 20.73 24.15 -23.41
C SER A 557 20.08 23.06 -22.56
N GLU A 558 19.67 21.96 -23.20
CA GLU A 558 19.09 20.80 -22.52
C GLU A 558 20.08 20.18 -21.52
N LEU A 559 21.32 19.92 -21.96
CA LEU A 559 22.31 19.27 -21.12
C LEU A 559 22.89 20.17 -20.03
N LYS A 560 22.96 21.49 -20.26
CA LYS A 560 23.43 22.47 -19.27
C LYS A 560 22.54 22.51 -18.02
N ASN A 561 21.26 22.17 -18.13
CA ASN A 561 20.38 22.07 -16.97
C ASN A 561 20.87 21.05 -15.95
N PHE A 562 21.46 19.92 -16.39
CA PHE A 562 21.97 18.88 -15.49
C PHE A 562 23.11 19.35 -14.58
N SER A 563 23.97 20.25 -15.06
CA SER A 563 25.04 20.82 -14.24
C SER A 563 24.58 21.98 -13.36
N ASN A 564 23.48 22.66 -13.74
CA ASN A 564 22.95 23.81 -13.00
C ASN A 564 22.02 23.45 -11.83
N TYR A 565 21.54 22.21 -11.73
CA TYR A 565 20.63 21.82 -10.64
C TYR A 565 21.22 22.10 -9.26
N ASN A 566 20.42 22.58 -8.32
CA ASN A 566 20.90 22.95 -6.98
C ASN A 566 20.92 21.75 -6.01
N LEU A 567 20.91 20.54 -6.53
CA LEU A 567 20.97 19.30 -5.77
C LEU A 567 22.22 18.50 -6.18
N ILE A 568 22.79 17.76 -5.24
CA ILE A 568 23.93 16.86 -5.45
C ILE A 568 23.66 15.50 -4.80
N PRO A 569 24.20 14.40 -5.37
CA PRO A 569 24.10 13.08 -4.77
C PRO A 569 25.17 12.89 -3.68
N VAL A 570 24.79 12.28 -2.56
CA VAL A 570 25.68 11.99 -1.42
C VAL A 570 25.62 10.53 -1.03
N LYS A 571 26.75 9.84 -1.21
CA LYS A 571 26.86 8.38 -1.00
C LYS A 571 26.74 8.01 0.48
N ILE A 572 25.92 7.02 0.81
CA ILE A 572 25.82 6.41 2.13
C ILE A 572 27.11 5.64 2.44
N LYS A 573 27.70 5.91 3.62
CA LYS A 573 28.88 5.22 4.14
C LYS A 573 28.50 4.07 5.07
N SER A 574 27.54 4.30 5.97
CA SER A 574 27.12 3.32 6.97
C SER A 574 25.66 3.54 7.36
N ILE A 575 25.01 2.46 7.73
CA ILE A 575 23.65 2.43 8.27
C ILE A 575 23.73 1.59 9.55
N GLU A 576 23.34 2.17 10.68
CA GLU A 576 23.34 1.51 11.99
C GLU A 576 21.89 1.36 12.46
N LYS A 577 21.46 0.12 12.69
CA LYS A 577 20.15 -0.18 13.25
C LYS A 577 20.23 -0.11 14.77
N ILE A 578 19.38 0.71 15.38
CA ILE A 578 19.33 0.93 16.82
C ILE A 578 18.00 0.35 17.32
N ASN A 579 18.07 -0.67 18.17
CA ASN A 579 16.91 -1.32 18.79
C ASN A 579 16.72 -0.75 20.20
N LYS A 580 16.25 0.49 20.29
CA LYS A 580 15.97 1.17 21.56
C LYS A 580 14.76 2.06 21.35
N GLU A 581 13.87 2.11 22.34
CA GLU A 581 12.78 3.07 22.32
C GLU A 581 13.34 4.50 22.42
N VAL A 582 13.13 5.30 21.37
CA VAL A 582 13.56 6.70 21.29
C VAL A 582 12.37 7.58 20.91
N PRO A 583 12.20 8.77 21.52
CA PRO A 583 11.23 9.75 21.05
C PRO A 583 11.63 10.25 19.66
N MET A 584 10.65 10.42 18.77
CA MET A 584 10.84 10.83 17.38
C MET A 584 9.73 11.80 16.96
N VAL A 585 10.03 12.68 16.01
CA VAL A 585 9.13 13.73 15.54
C VAL A 585 8.76 13.48 14.07
N ASP A 586 7.47 13.54 13.75
CA ASP A 586 6.95 13.54 12.38
C ASP A 586 6.34 14.93 12.11
N ILE A 587 6.62 15.52 10.95
CA ILE A 587 6.03 16.79 10.51
C ILE A 587 5.41 16.64 9.14
N GLU A 588 4.15 16.98 8.96
CA GLU A 588 3.57 17.05 7.62
C GLU A 588 3.92 18.36 6.94
N VAL A 589 4.38 18.30 5.69
CA VAL A 589 4.83 19.46 4.93
C VAL A 589 4.11 19.52 3.59
N ARG A 590 3.63 20.71 3.19
CA ARG A 590 2.82 20.91 1.97
C ARG A 590 3.45 20.31 0.69
N ASN A 591 4.76 20.51 0.50
CA ASN A 591 5.48 20.06 -0.70
C ASN A 591 6.04 18.64 -0.53
N ARG A 592 5.68 17.97 0.58
CA ARG A 592 5.97 16.56 0.86
C ARG A 592 7.45 16.22 0.99
N ASN A 593 8.32 17.20 1.11
CA ASN A 593 9.72 17.02 1.41
C ASN A 593 10.29 18.26 2.10
N PHE A 594 11.44 18.12 2.75
CA PHE A 594 12.15 19.22 3.39
C PHE A 594 13.63 18.90 3.58
N ILE A 595 14.40 19.92 3.96
CA ILE A 595 15.83 19.78 4.29
C ILE A 595 15.98 19.44 5.78
N ALA A 596 16.56 18.28 6.07
CA ALA A 596 16.81 17.77 7.42
C ALA A 596 18.28 17.36 7.57
N ASN A 597 19.02 17.98 8.50
CA ASN A 597 20.48 17.81 8.64
C ASN A 597 21.25 17.92 7.30
N GLY A 598 20.74 18.73 6.37
CA GLY A 598 21.34 18.94 5.05
C GLY A 598 20.99 17.89 4.01
N LEU A 599 20.12 16.92 4.31
CA LEU A 599 19.58 15.95 3.35
C LEU A 599 18.16 16.33 2.93
N ILE A 600 17.77 16.00 1.70
CA ILE A 600 16.37 16.06 1.27
C ILE A 600 15.67 14.78 1.72
N VAL A 601 14.64 14.94 2.55
CA VAL A 601 13.87 13.83 3.13
C VAL A 601 12.41 13.94 2.70
N HIS A 602 11.75 12.82 2.46
CA HIS A 602 10.34 12.81 2.06
C HIS A 602 9.44 12.75 3.30
N ASN A 603 8.29 13.43 3.25
CA ASN A 603 7.19 13.27 4.18
C ASN A 603 5.90 12.85 3.43
N SER A 604 5.48 11.58 3.53
CA SER A 604 4.51 10.98 2.57
C SER A 604 3.22 10.38 3.16
N GLN A 605 2.69 10.87 4.28
CA GLN A 605 1.43 10.33 4.83
C GLN A 605 0.28 10.24 3.79
N ALA A 606 0.12 11.27 2.94
CA ALA A 606 -0.89 11.31 1.88
C ALA A 606 -0.57 10.43 0.65
N ARG A 607 0.71 10.12 0.36
CA ARG A 607 1.08 9.27 -0.79
C ARG A 607 0.79 7.81 -0.49
N PHE A 608 1.06 7.35 0.73
CA PHE A 608 0.70 5.98 1.13
C PHE A 608 -0.80 5.75 1.16
N ALA A 609 -1.62 6.77 1.48
CA ALA A 609 -3.06 6.69 1.29
C ALA A 609 -3.42 6.46 -0.19
N ARG A 610 -2.84 7.26 -1.11
CA ARG A 610 -3.07 7.11 -2.56
C ARG A 610 -2.54 5.80 -3.15
N LEU A 611 -1.38 5.32 -2.72
CA LEU A 611 -0.84 4.03 -3.17
C LEU A 611 -1.72 2.87 -2.69
N ARG A 612 -2.27 2.96 -1.46
CA ARG A 612 -3.25 1.99 -0.97
C ARG A 612 -4.57 2.08 -1.71
N GLU A 613 -5.11 3.28 -1.94
CA GLU A 613 -6.33 3.48 -2.73
C GLU A 613 -6.15 2.96 -4.15
N GLY A 614 -5.02 3.24 -4.81
CA GLY A 614 -4.71 2.72 -6.14
C GLY A 614 -4.56 1.19 -6.16
N ALA A 615 -3.88 0.61 -5.18
CA ALA A 615 -3.76 -0.85 -5.07
C ALA A 615 -5.11 -1.53 -4.76
N ALA A 616 -5.92 -0.93 -3.90
CA ALA A 616 -7.28 -1.41 -3.59
C ALA A 616 -8.19 -1.30 -4.83
N HIS A 617 -8.10 -0.21 -5.59
CA HIS A 617 -8.81 -0.04 -6.84
C HIS A 617 -8.45 -1.11 -7.88
N GLU A 618 -7.16 -1.40 -8.06
CA GLU A 618 -6.72 -2.50 -8.94
C GLU A 618 -7.15 -3.88 -8.42
N PHE A 619 -7.18 -4.08 -7.10
CA PHE A 619 -7.72 -5.31 -6.52
C PHE A 619 -9.22 -5.48 -6.79
N TYR A 620 -10.00 -4.42 -6.61
CA TYR A 620 -11.43 -4.41 -6.94
C TYR A 620 -11.69 -4.67 -8.42
N LYS A 621 -10.86 -4.14 -9.33
CA LYS A 621 -10.93 -4.49 -10.75
C LYS A 621 -10.71 -5.99 -10.99
N ARG A 622 -9.69 -6.59 -10.38
CA ARG A 622 -9.42 -8.03 -10.52
C ARG A 622 -10.58 -8.89 -10.02
N ILE A 623 -11.17 -8.54 -8.88
CA ILE A 623 -12.37 -9.22 -8.35
C ILE A 623 -13.50 -9.09 -9.37
N ALA A 624 -13.78 -7.87 -9.84
CA ALA A 624 -14.85 -7.62 -10.79
C ALA A 624 -14.64 -8.28 -12.16
N GLU A 625 -13.41 -8.37 -12.66
CA GLU A 625 -13.09 -9.11 -13.88
C GLU A 625 -13.48 -10.58 -13.76
N VAL A 626 -13.13 -11.22 -12.65
CA VAL A 626 -13.50 -12.61 -12.37
C VAL A 626 -15.01 -12.74 -12.20
N SER A 627 -15.64 -11.91 -11.37
CA SER A 627 -17.09 -11.94 -11.16
C SER A 627 -17.88 -11.69 -12.44
N ASN A 628 -17.45 -10.72 -13.27
CA ASN A 628 -18.06 -10.44 -14.55
C ASN A 628 -17.90 -11.64 -15.48
N LYS A 629 -16.73 -12.26 -15.56
CA LYS A 629 -16.52 -13.44 -16.41
C LYS A 629 -17.44 -14.61 -16.03
N GLU A 630 -17.58 -14.90 -14.74
CA GLU A 630 -18.33 -16.09 -14.27
C GLU A 630 -19.85 -15.89 -14.22
N PHE A 631 -20.32 -14.66 -13.94
CA PHE A 631 -21.75 -14.38 -13.74
C PHE A 631 -22.43 -13.67 -14.92
N TYR A 632 -21.67 -13.02 -15.81
CA TYR A 632 -22.25 -12.31 -16.95
C TYR A 632 -22.94 -13.26 -17.93
N ASN A 633 -24.17 -12.93 -18.32
CA ASN A 633 -25.01 -13.74 -19.23
C ASN A 633 -25.16 -15.21 -18.86
N ASN A 634 -24.89 -15.59 -17.60
CA ASN A 634 -25.16 -16.95 -17.14
C ASN A 634 -26.64 -17.08 -16.76
N PRO A 635 -27.46 -17.82 -17.55
CA PRO A 635 -28.90 -17.95 -17.30
C PRO A 635 -29.19 -18.78 -16.05
N LYS A 636 -28.19 -19.52 -15.53
CA LYS A 636 -28.35 -20.34 -14.33
C LYS A 636 -28.25 -19.50 -13.04
N ILE A 637 -27.60 -18.34 -13.09
CA ILE A 637 -27.42 -17.47 -11.92
C ILE A 637 -28.62 -16.52 -11.79
N ARG A 638 -29.44 -16.76 -10.76
CA ARG A 638 -30.64 -15.98 -10.44
C ARG A 638 -30.31 -14.65 -9.80
N GLY A 639 -29.37 -14.65 -8.85
CA GLY A 639 -28.91 -13.44 -8.17
C GLY A 639 -27.51 -13.58 -7.59
N ILE A 640 -26.97 -12.48 -7.08
CA ILE A 640 -25.62 -12.39 -6.51
C ILE A 640 -25.69 -11.79 -5.11
N LEU A 641 -24.98 -12.39 -4.16
CA LEU A 641 -24.80 -11.89 -2.80
C LEU A 641 -23.38 -11.36 -2.64
N ILE A 642 -23.23 -10.18 -2.04
CA ILE A 642 -21.91 -9.59 -1.74
C ILE A 642 -21.71 -9.48 -0.23
N GLY A 643 -20.57 -9.90 0.29
CA GLY A 643 -20.25 -9.86 1.71
C GLY A 643 -18.87 -9.26 2.01
N GLY A 644 -18.73 -8.60 3.15
CA GLY A 644 -17.45 -8.05 3.59
C GLY A 644 -17.60 -6.98 4.67
N PRO A 645 -16.51 -6.35 5.12
CA PRO A 645 -16.60 -5.20 6.01
C PRO A 645 -17.25 -3.99 5.31
N GLY A 646 -18.18 -3.30 5.98
CA GLY A 646 -18.98 -2.18 5.45
C GLY A 646 -18.28 -1.26 4.45
N PRO A 647 -17.20 -0.56 4.83
CA PRO A 647 -16.54 0.37 3.91
C PRO A 647 -15.98 -0.29 2.64
N THR A 648 -15.48 -1.52 2.74
CA THR A 648 -14.86 -2.24 1.62
C THR A 648 -15.92 -2.77 0.65
N LYS A 649 -17.00 -3.38 1.16
CA LYS A 649 -18.08 -3.90 0.31
C LYS A 649 -18.86 -2.78 -0.38
N GLU A 650 -19.11 -1.67 0.33
CA GLU A 650 -19.83 -0.50 -0.19
C GLU A 650 -19.03 0.12 -1.34
N THR A 651 -17.73 0.37 -1.13
CA THR A 651 -16.85 0.93 -2.17
C THR A 651 -16.79 0.04 -3.42
N PHE A 652 -16.75 -1.29 -3.25
CA PHE A 652 -16.74 -2.23 -4.36
C PHE A 652 -18.07 -2.27 -5.11
N PHE A 653 -19.20 -2.35 -4.40
CA PHE A 653 -20.52 -2.45 -5.01
C PHE A 653 -20.94 -1.12 -5.68
N GLU A 654 -20.79 0.00 -4.98
CA GLU A 654 -21.16 1.32 -5.49
C GLU A 654 -20.23 1.78 -6.63
N GLY A 655 -18.96 1.36 -6.58
CA GLY A 655 -17.97 1.67 -7.61
C GLY A 655 -18.34 1.15 -9.01
N ASN A 656 -17.68 1.73 -10.01
CA ASN A 656 -17.81 1.34 -11.42
C ASN A 656 -16.91 0.14 -11.78
N TYR A 657 -16.95 -0.92 -10.96
CA TYR A 657 -16.15 -2.14 -11.18
C TYR A 657 -16.95 -3.25 -11.87
N LEU A 658 -18.14 -3.57 -11.34
CA LEU A 658 -19.03 -4.57 -11.92
C LEU A 658 -19.72 -4.04 -13.17
N ASN A 659 -19.89 -4.91 -14.17
CA ASN A 659 -20.70 -4.58 -15.35
C ASN A 659 -22.16 -4.35 -14.92
N ASN A 660 -22.86 -3.41 -15.56
CA ASN A 660 -24.26 -3.08 -15.30
C ASN A 660 -25.19 -4.31 -15.25
N GLU A 661 -25.01 -5.29 -16.15
CA GLU A 661 -25.85 -6.50 -16.16
C GLU A 661 -25.61 -7.41 -14.93
N VAL A 662 -24.37 -7.48 -14.44
CA VAL A 662 -24.02 -8.23 -13.24
C VAL A 662 -24.46 -7.47 -12.00
N LYS A 663 -24.25 -6.15 -11.98
CA LYS A 663 -24.64 -5.26 -10.87
C LYS A 663 -26.15 -5.27 -10.63
N LYS A 664 -26.97 -5.34 -11.69
CA LYS A 664 -28.44 -5.49 -11.61
C LYS A 664 -28.89 -6.81 -10.96
N LYS A 665 -28.07 -7.87 -11.02
CA LYS A 665 -28.36 -9.16 -10.41
C LYS A 665 -27.96 -9.25 -8.93
N VAL A 666 -27.35 -8.20 -8.36
CA VAL A 666 -26.98 -8.18 -6.95
C VAL A 666 -28.24 -8.00 -6.10
N LEU A 667 -28.54 -8.99 -5.26
CA LEU A 667 -29.75 -9.01 -4.42
C LEU A 667 -29.53 -8.25 -3.11
N THR A 668 -28.39 -8.45 -2.46
CA THR A 668 -28.08 -7.79 -1.18
C THR A 668 -26.57 -7.73 -0.90
N THR A 669 -26.19 -6.84 0.03
CA THR A 669 -24.85 -6.77 0.60
C THR A 669 -24.89 -6.96 2.12
N GLN A 670 -23.99 -7.78 2.67
CA GLN A 670 -23.97 -8.14 4.10
C GLN A 670 -22.64 -7.81 4.77
N ASP A 671 -22.69 -7.34 6.02
CA ASP A 671 -21.50 -7.18 6.86
C ASP A 671 -21.02 -8.53 7.38
N LEU A 672 -19.76 -8.87 7.10
CA LEU A 672 -19.12 -10.12 7.49
C LEU A 672 -17.79 -9.88 8.20
N SER A 673 -17.39 -10.84 9.03
CA SER A 673 -16.11 -10.79 9.76
C SER A 673 -15.00 -11.63 9.11
N TYR A 674 -15.36 -12.58 8.24
CA TYR A 674 -14.45 -13.56 7.64
C TYR A 674 -14.59 -13.59 6.10
N THR A 675 -13.49 -13.85 5.40
CA THR A 675 -13.40 -13.78 3.92
C THR A 675 -13.02 -15.10 3.23
N GLU A 676 -12.93 -16.19 3.98
CA GLU A 676 -12.66 -17.54 3.48
C GLU A 676 -13.96 -18.36 3.34
N ASP A 677 -13.87 -19.69 3.18
CA ASP A 677 -15.04 -20.58 3.02
C ASP A 677 -16.09 -20.42 4.14
N TYR A 678 -15.67 -20.08 5.36
CA TYR A 678 -16.58 -19.78 6.46
C TYR A 678 -17.39 -18.50 6.22
N GLY A 679 -16.79 -17.49 5.59
CA GLY A 679 -17.46 -16.25 5.21
C GLY A 679 -18.54 -16.47 4.15
N LEU A 680 -18.35 -17.41 3.22
CA LEU A 680 -19.38 -17.76 2.24
C LEU A 680 -20.62 -18.36 2.92
N ARG A 681 -20.42 -19.21 3.93
CA ARG A 681 -21.52 -19.77 4.72
C ARG A 681 -22.24 -18.70 5.52
N GLU A 682 -21.48 -17.84 6.20
CA GLU A 682 -22.04 -16.70 6.96
C GLU A 682 -22.87 -15.77 6.05
N LEU A 683 -22.40 -15.50 4.82
CA LEU A 683 -23.13 -14.70 3.83
C LEU A 683 -24.49 -15.30 3.48
N VAL A 684 -24.52 -16.62 3.22
CA VAL A 684 -25.75 -17.34 2.90
C VAL A 684 -26.69 -17.34 4.10
N ASP A 685 -26.18 -17.59 5.30
CA ASP A 685 -26.98 -17.62 6.53
C ASP A 685 -27.65 -16.27 6.82
N LYS A 686 -26.94 -15.15 6.62
CA LYS A 686 -27.50 -13.81 6.79
C LYS A 686 -28.44 -13.36 5.66
N SER A 687 -28.46 -14.08 4.53
CA SER A 687 -29.23 -13.69 3.34
C SER A 687 -30.43 -14.61 3.08
N LYS A 688 -30.79 -15.50 4.00
CA LYS A 688 -31.89 -16.46 3.84
C LYS A 688 -33.22 -15.79 3.48
N ASP A 689 -33.57 -14.70 4.16
CA ASP A 689 -34.82 -13.98 3.94
C ASP A 689 -34.89 -13.40 2.51
N VAL A 690 -33.78 -12.82 2.03
CA VAL A 690 -33.69 -12.24 0.68
C VAL A 690 -33.74 -13.32 -0.40
N LEU A 691 -33.09 -14.47 -0.16
CA LEU A 691 -33.13 -15.61 -1.08
C LEU A 691 -34.55 -16.20 -1.19
N ALA A 692 -35.29 -16.25 -0.07
CA ALA A 692 -36.69 -16.67 -0.07
C ALA A 692 -37.58 -15.65 -0.80
N GLU A 693 -37.41 -14.35 -0.54
CA GLU A 693 -38.17 -13.28 -1.18
C GLU A 693 -37.96 -13.24 -2.71
N GLU A 694 -36.75 -13.46 -3.22
CA GLU A 694 -36.48 -13.48 -4.66
C GLU A 694 -37.21 -14.64 -5.37
N SER A 695 -37.22 -15.82 -4.74
CA SER A 695 -37.99 -16.97 -5.24
C SER A 695 -39.48 -16.65 -5.32
N ILE A 696 -40.05 -16.06 -4.26
CA ILE A 696 -41.46 -15.63 -4.19
C ILE A 696 -41.76 -14.54 -5.23
N THR A 697 -40.86 -13.59 -5.43
CA THR A 697 -41.04 -12.47 -6.38
C THR A 697 -41.14 -12.96 -7.83
N LYS A 698 -40.40 -14.02 -8.18
CA LYS A 698 -40.48 -14.65 -9.49
C LYS A 698 -41.87 -15.27 -9.73
N GLU A 699 -42.36 -16.05 -8.77
CA GLU A 699 -43.69 -16.65 -8.82
C GLU A 699 -44.77 -15.58 -9.02
N LYS A 700 -44.67 -14.49 -8.24
CA LYS A 700 -45.56 -13.34 -8.35
C LYS A 700 -45.54 -12.66 -9.72
N LYS A 701 -44.35 -12.40 -10.30
CA LYS A 701 -44.23 -11.77 -11.62
C LYS A 701 -44.86 -12.61 -12.72
N LEU A 702 -44.69 -13.93 -12.66
CA LEU A 702 -45.28 -14.85 -13.63
C LEU A 702 -46.80 -14.89 -13.52
N MET A 703 -47.32 -14.94 -12.29
CA MET A 703 -48.76 -14.89 -12.03
C MET A 703 -49.38 -13.56 -12.47
N LEU A 704 -48.74 -12.42 -12.18
CA LEU A 704 -49.17 -11.11 -12.68
C LEU A 704 -49.18 -11.06 -14.22
N ARG A 705 -48.12 -11.55 -14.88
CA ARG A 705 -48.07 -11.64 -16.34
C ARG A 705 -49.23 -12.48 -16.89
N PHE A 706 -49.53 -13.62 -16.27
CA PHE A 706 -50.67 -14.45 -16.64
C PHE A 706 -52.01 -13.70 -16.46
N LEU A 707 -52.24 -13.05 -15.32
CA LEU A 707 -53.46 -12.29 -15.04
C LEU A 707 -53.63 -11.09 -15.99
N GLU A 708 -52.53 -10.40 -16.34
CA GLU A 708 -52.54 -9.33 -17.33
C GLU A 708 -52.94 -9.84 -18.72
N MET A 709 -52.40 -10.99 -19.14
CA MET A 709 -52.81 -11.62 -20.40
C MET A 709 -54.28 -12.01 -20.35
N LEU A 710 -54.75 -12.60 -19.25
CA LEU A 710 -56.15 -12.95 -19.07
C LEU A 710 -57.09 -11.73 -19.17
N ALA A 711 -56.67 -10.58 -18.62
CA ALA A 711 -57.46 -9.36 -18.62
C ALA A 711 -57.45 -8.60 -19.96
N LYS A 712 -56.29 -8.52 -20.64
CA LYS A 712 -56.11 -7.70 -21.86
C LYS A 712 -56.28 -8.48 -23.16
N ASP A 713 -55.83 -9.72 -23.20
CA ASP A 713 -55.83 -10.59 -24.39
C ASP A 713 -56.14 -12.01 -23.93
N ASN A 714 -57.39 -12.21 -23.47
CA ASN A 714 -57.89 -13.49 -22.93
C ASN A 714 -57.63 -14.67 -23.88
N SER A 715 -57.51 -14.40 -25.19
CA SER A 715 -57.21 -15.39 -26.20
C SER A 715 -55.81 -16.02 -26.05
N LYS A 716 -54.88 -15.36 -25.34
CA LYS A 716 -53.50 -15.82 -25.07
C LYS A 716 -53.25 -16.32 -23.65
N ALA A 717 -54.31 -16.54 -22.88
CA ALA A 717 -54.22 -17.15 -21.57
C ALA A 717 -55.18 -18.35 -21.51
N ALA A 718 -54.75 -19.45 -20.91
CA ALA A 718 -55.62 -20.59 -20.64
C ALA A 718 -55.52 -20.96 -19.15
N TYR A 719 -56.62 -21.33 -18.53
CA TYR A 719 -56.65 -21.82 -17.15
C TYR A 719 -57.68 -22.92 -16.98
N GLY A 720 -57.47 -23.74 -15.96
CA GLY A 720 -58.25 -24.95 -15.72
C GLY A 720 -57.80 -26.12 -16.60
N LYS A 721 -57.95 -27.33 -16.07
CA LYS A 721 -57.40 -28.58 -16.63
C LYS A 721 -57.73 -28.81 -18.10
N ALA A 722 -58.98 -28.57 -18.51
CA ALA A 722 -59.46 -28.83 -19.87
C ALA A 722 -58.86 -27.87 -20.91
N ASN A 723 -58.90 -26.57 -20.63
CA ASN A 723 -58.42 -25.55 -21.56
C ASN A 723 -56.90 -25.58 -21.69
N VAL A 724 -56.20 -25.79 -20.57
CA VAL A 724 -54.74 -25.93 -20.58
C VAL A 724 -54.32 -27.20 -21.33
N LYS A 725 -54.99 -28.33 -21.10
CA LYS A 725 -54.72 -29.58 -21.85
C LYS A 725 -54.89 -29.38 -23.36
N LYS A 726 -56.00 -28.75 -23.78
CA LYS A 726 -56.22 -28.37 -25.18
C LYS A 726 -55.08 -27.49 -25.70
N ALA A 727 -54.70 -26.43 -24.98
CA ALA A 727 -53.62 -25.54 -25.40
C ALA A 727 -52.24 -26.23 -25.51
N ILE A 728 -51.97 -27.22 -24.65
CA ILE A 728 -50.77 -28.06 -24.73
C ILE A 728 -50.81 -28.95 -25.97
N GLU A 729 -51.95 -29.58 -26.27
CA GLU A 729 -52.13 -30.44 -27.46
C GLU A 729 -51.92 -29.66 -28.77
N TYR A 730 -52.37 -28.40 -28.83
CA TYR A 730 -52.10 -27.52 -29.97
C TYR A 730 -50.66 -26.99 -30.00
N GLY A 731 -49.85 -27.21 -28.95
CA GLY A 731 -48.48 -26.68 -28.86
C GLY A 731 -48.42 -25.16 -28.68
N ALA A 732 -49.50 -24.56 -28.19
CA ALA A 732 -49.64 -23.11 -28.06
C ALA A 732 -49.04 -22.55 -26.76
N VAL A 733 -48.74 -23.39 -25.77
CA VAL A 733 -48.21 -22.96 -24.47
C VAL A 733 -46.80 -22.39 -24.61
N GLU A 734 -46.57 -21.18 -24.10
CA GLU A 734 -45.24 -20.59 -23.87
C GLU A 734 -44.72 -21.00 -22.49
N ILE A 735 -45.52 -20.72 -21.46
CA ILE A 735 -45.20 -20.96 -20.05
C ILE A 735 -46.40 -21.64 -19.38
N LEU A 736 -46.18 -22.78 -18.75
CA LEU A 736 -47.15 -23.47 -17.91
C LEU A 736 -46.92 -23.11 -16.43
N LEU A 737 -47.96 -22.71 -15.73
CA LEU A 737 -47.97 -22.45 -14.29
C LEU A 737 -48.76 -23.57 -13.61
N ILE A 738 -48.10 -24.29 -12.69
CA ILE A 738 -48.66 -25.47 -12.03
C ILE A 738 -48.68 -25.22 -10.53
N SER A 739 -49.85 -25.35 -9.89
CA SER A 739 -49.96 -25.26 -8.43
C SER A 739 -49.34 -26.49 -7.78
N GLU A 740 -48.55 -26.27 -6.73
CA GLU A 740 -48.02 -27.33 -5.86
C GLU A 740 -49.12 -28.17 -5.20
N SER A 741 -50.36 -27.65 -5.12
CA SER A 741 -51.51 -28.40 -4.57
C SER A 741 -52.06 -29.51 -5.48
N LEU A 742 -51.58 -29.65 -6.72
CA LEU A 742 -52.03 -30.72 -7.61
C LEU A 742 -51.34 -32.06 -7.27
N ASP A 743 -52.00 -33.17 -7.57
CA ASP A 743 -51.40 -34.49 -7.37
C ASP A 743 -50.10 -34.61 -8.19
N ASN A 744 -49.05 -35.17 -7.58
CA ASN A 744 -47.73 -35.28 -8.23
C ASN A 744 -47.80 -35.98 -9.59
N GLU A 745 -48.65 -37.00 -9.75
CA GLU A 745 -48.87 -37.70 -11.04
C GLU A 745 -49.42 -36.76 -12.13
N LEU A 746 -50.34 -35.86 -11.77
CA LEU A 746 -50.90 -34.86 -12.68
C LEU A 746 -49.88 -33.76 -13.01
N ILE A 747 -49.10 -33.31 -12.03
CA ILE A 747 -48.01 -32.34 -12.24
C ILE A 747 -47.02 -32.89 -13.27
N GLU A 748 -46.61 -34.15 -13.11
CA GLU A 748 -45.70 -34.82 -14.03
C GLU A 748 -46.30 -34.99 -15.44
N GLU A 749 -47.58 -35.39 -15.57
CA GLU A 749 -48.28 -35.49 -16.86
C GLU A 749 -48.21 -34.16 -17.63
N TYR A 750 -48.49 -33.05 -16.96
CA TYR A 750 -48.47 -31.73 -17.57
C TYR A 750 -47.05 -31.26 -17.94
N ILE A 751 -46.07 -31.50 -17.08
CA ILE A 751 -44.66 -31.18 -17.37
C ILE A 751 -44.19 -31.92 -18.61
N GLU A 752 -44.47 -33.23 -18.71
CA GLU A 752 -44.12 -34.02 -19.88
C GLU A 752 -44.78 -33.54 -21.16
N ALA A 753 -46.07 -33.18 -21.07
CA ALA A 753 -46.82 -32.72 -22.21
C ALA A 753 -46.28 -31.39 -22.74
N VAL A 754 -45.83 -30.48 -21.87
CA VAL A 754 -45.26 -29.18 -22.23
C VAL A 754 -43.79 -29.28 -22.68
N GLU A 755 -42.99 -30.18 -22.07
CA GLU A 755 -41.60 -30.44 -22.47
C GLU A 755 -41.51 -30.94 -23.93
N LYS A 756 -42.51 -31.69 -24.43
CA LYS A 756 -42.59 -32.17 -25.83
C LYS A 756 -42.60 -31.03 -26.85
N PHE A 757 -43.14 -29.86 -26.50
CA PHE A 757 -43.28 -28.69 -27.38
C PHE A 757 -42.23 -27.59 -27.10
N ASN A 758 -41.17 -27.95 -26.37
CA ASN A 758 -40.07 -27.06 -26.00
C ASN A 758 -40.55 -25.79 -25.28
N SER A 759 -41.57 -25.95 -24.44
CA SER A 759 -42.19 -24.91 -23.64
C SER A 759 -41.72 -25.01 -22.19
N THR A 760 -41.74 -23.89 -21.47
CA THR A 760 -41.24 -23.84 -20.08
C THR A 760 -42.37 -24.04 -19.08
N TYR A 761 -42.07 -24.54 -17.89
CA TYR A 761 -43.03 -24.67 -16.80
C TYR A 761 -42.45 -24.11 -15.50
N GLU A 762 -43.32 -23.66 -14.60
CA GLU A 762 -42.98 -23.25 -13.24
C GLU A 762 -44.02 -23.80 -12.28
N ILE A 763 -43.53 -24.35 -11.17
CA ILE A 763 -44.37 -24.80 -10.05
C ILE A 763 -44.50 -23.61 -9.10
N ILE A 764 -45.72 -23.27 -8.72
CA ILE A 764 -46.05 -22.14 -7.85
C ILE A 764 -46.47 -22.70 -6.49
N SER A 765 -45.82 -22.22 -5.43
CA SER A 765 -46.10 -22.70 -4.07
C SER A 765 -47.38 -22.08 -3.52
N ILE A 766 -48.16 -22.87 -2.78
CA ILE A 766 -49.40 -22.43 -2.13
C ILE A 766 -49.20 -21.55 -0.91
N ASP A 767 -47.95 -21.37 -0.46
CA ASP A 767 -47.61 -20.51 0.67
C ASP A 767 -47.66 -19.01 0.31
N THR A 768 -47.87 -18.68 -0.96
CA THR A 768 -48.01 -17.32 -1.49
C THR A 768 -49.47 -17.00 -1.84
N ASN A 769 -49.85 -15.71 -1.76
CA ASN A 769 -51.19 -15.27 -2.20
C ASN A 769 -51.45 -15.63 -3.66
N GLU A 770 -50.42 -15.54 -4.50
CA GLU A 770 -50.47 -15.87 -5.92
C GLU A 770 -50.64 -17.37 -6.16
N GLY A 771 -50.03 -18.24 -5.35
CA GLY A 771 -50.27 -19.68 -5.37
C GLY A 771 -51.68 -20.07 -4.93
N VAL A 772 -52.23 -19.39 -3.92
CA VAL A 772 -53.64 -19.55 -3.53
C VAL A 772 -54.57 -19.17 -4.69
N GLN A 773 -54.28 -18.07 -5.41
CA GLN A 773 -55.04 -17.68 -6.60
C GLN A 773 -54.95 -18.71 -7.73
N LEU A 774 -53.76 -19.25 -8.01
CA LEU A 774 -53.60 -20.30 -9.02
C LEU A 774 -54.39 -21.56 -8.66
N LYS A 775 -54.41 -21.93 -7.37
CA LYS A 775 -55.22 -23.02 -6.84
C LYS A 775 -56.72 -22.77 -7.07
N GLU A 776 -57.21 -21.57 -6.80
CA GLU A 776 -58.61 -21.17 -7.05
C GLU A 776 -58.99 -21.21 -8.54
N LEU A 777 -58.03 -20.92 -9.44
CA LEU A 777 -58.20 -21.01 -10.90
C LEU A 777 -58.17 -22.45 -11.45
N GLY A 778 -58.26 -23.46 -10.58
CA GLY A 778 -58.26 -24.88 -10.94
C GLY A 778 -56.86 -25.53 -10.91
N GLY A 779 -55.90 -24.87 -10.25
CA GLY A 779 -54.56 -25.40 -9.98
C GLY A 779 -53.59 -25.38 -11.16
N ILE A 780 -54.03 -24.96 -12.35
CA ILE A 780 -53.19 -24.91 -13.54
C ILE A 780 -53.57 -23.76 -14.47
N ALA A 781 -52.56 -23.07 -14.99
CA ALA A 781 -52.71 -21.96 -15.93
C ALA A 781 -51.58 -21.98 -16.96
N ALA A 782 -51.79 -21.34 -18.11
CA ALA A 782 -50.82 -21.26 -19.19
C ALA A 782 -50.86 -19.89 -19.86
N ILE A 783 -49.66 -19.36 -20.13
CA ILE A 783 -49.45 -18.23 -21.03
C ILE A 783 -49.18 -18.81 -22.42
N LEU A 784 -49.91 -18.35 -23.43
CA LEU A 784 -49.87 -18.92 -24.78
C LEU A 784 -49.05 -18.03 -25.74
N ARG A 785 -48.30 -18.67 -26.63
CA ARG A 785 -47.56 -18.05 -27.75
C ARG A 785 -48.53 -17.45 -28.78
N TYR A 786 -49.66 -18.11 -28.99
CA TYR A 786 -50.71 -17.72 -29.93
C TYR A 786 -52.07 -18.23 -29.43
N PRO A 787 -53.19 -17.63 -29.89
CA PRO A 787 -54.51 -18.00 -29.41
C PRO A 787 -54.95 -19.41 -29.80
N VAL A 788 -55.70 -20.06 -28.92
CA VAL A 788 -56.34 -21.36 -29.17
C VAL A 788 -57.85 -21.19 -29.04
N ASN A 789 -58.56 -21.26 -30.18
CA ASN A 789 -60.03 -21.19 -30.22
C ASN A 789 -60.68 -22.50 -29.79
#